data_AF-A0A077ZRI9-F1
#
_entry.id   AF-A0A077ZRI9-F1
#
_cell.length_a   1.000
_cell.length_b   1.000
_cell.length_c   1.000
_cell.angle_alpha   90.00
_cell.angle_beta   90.00
_cell.angle_gamma   90.00
#
_symmetry.space_group_name_H-M   'P 1'
#
loop_
_entity.id
_entity.type
_entity.pdbx_description
1 polymer ?
#
loop_
_entity_poly.entity_id
_entity_poly.type
_entity_poly.pdbx_seq_one_letter_code
_entity_poly.pdbx_strand_id
1 'polypeptide(L)'
;MTSEQLIITVGDIADIPHTSSQIDKSLIGCYIHLNNRLIDVMVLSDVDYFIKIPINSKSNNEDKISIMFKKLASGDDEEPIGISFRIIIFLLGKFDDSLGAFKEASVNQVVKKWISLASRSSQIRDSNPLKENAFNGPRALIYYCFGESSNGIAAIQEEIGTLGKDKSNLSQSSPFKDRYSNNSYSNNNSISRNMSSEKKSTNSFYDNSNNKQQTGTTIIQNRYSQQNEYQEIDKTTISSVKNSSVIEGKQAIDESKYVLPSKMHKDIRNDPDVAAKIQELEKSAKLYMQFDMQKLQNDMNKELEGDIQRLKKEYQSHQEEVQTKLKSCEQLNKNSQSLKNDSVSLRQQKQKGLQEISQKNLEFEKKYSKDNSEKSDLRGHMVDLEKKLRELQREIAATNLENETLKALLSGEQELRDDRNTEETHALLIINDDLKQNIFVADEDKKKGKKQREHVEAQILIFDKVVSDSKQKVQDLIQNIQQSQAQNQEQLQRYETELKAITSENRNLKITKEKQESSIKQLERDIQQLQQQDKQLEIEWNKKIDDVEKSIHDRRQQIHELLDSLQDTSTEISQLKVQAQTNQYKLEYELSLKEMYDTHQYENRMRKINTEIEQSQKKTQILREELTRISEYWSDYYEDSITQLRQRIEELNSQSLLDQIDKLLHQIKEKDAILSELQYGINDIQNEVSKVHSTDQELQQAKQEYQEKFKLYHRLLNEKSILYDQMYVSARQLINRDELIIKNEQEIVRIKYDIDISKLEMEQKKELVVELETQLEQLKATYKELKLEIKRLEKRAELLQVTLKQKEDELDQLEEMLRDRDNVIEELERQIGDRPIELPKPVEAKKILYRPIKGDLVDELIAKYVNGMTCPLPIKRLGDGNYLFGTKKIYAKIMNGKLVIRVGGGFMSIEEFIATYADFEITKVQQMMEKGTFNMDEYSNQNNFHVIELSPKKGARRMGSGSPSRDKVSP
;
A
#
# COMPACT_ATOMS: atom_id res chain seq x y z
N MET A 1 31.93 38.05 -15.14
CA MET A 1 31.05 37.07 -14.48
C MET A 1 31.48 37.00 -13.03
N THR A 2 30.79 37.72 -12.17
CA THR A 2 31.10 37.82 -10.75
C THR A 2 30.39 36.67 -10.05
N SER A 3 31.15 35.72 -9.52
CA SER A 3 30.58 34.61 -8.74
C SER A 3 30.10 35.17 -7.40
N GLU A 4 28.79 35.11 -7.15
CA GLU A 4 28.24 35.44 -5.84
C GLU A 4 28.81 34.48 -4.79
N GLN A 5 29.32 35.03 -3.69
CA GLN A 5 29.86 34.26 -2.58
C GLN A 5 29.06 34.58 -1.33
N LEU A 6 28.79 33.55 -0.53
CA LEU A 6 28.33 33.75 0.84
C LEU A 6 29.56 33.91 1.74
N ILE A 7 29.59 35.00 2.47
CA ILE A 7 30.63 35.27 3.45
C ILE A 7 30.02 35.05 4.82
N ILE A 8 30.61 34.16 5.61
CA ILE A 8 30.19 33.85 6.98
C ILE A 8 31.35 34.17 7.93
N THR A 9 31.05 34.86 9.03
CA THR A 9 31.92 34.94 10.20
C THR A 9 31.12 34.63 11.46
N VAL A 10 31.79 34.01 12.43
CA VAL A 10 31.22 33.78 13.77
C VAL A 10 31.81 34.84 14.69
N GLY A 11 30.97 35.75 15.18
CA GLY A 11 31.37 36.78 16.13
C GLY A 11 31.44 36.25 17.56
N ASP A 12 31.62 37.18 18.51
CA ASP A 12 31.83 36.86 19.92
C ASP A 12 30.75 35.95 20.53
N ILE A 13 31.19 34.96 21.30
CA ILE A 13 30.33 34.17 22.18
C ILE A 13 30.04 35.03 23.41
N ALA A 14 28.79 35.41 23.59
CA ALA A 14 28.39 36.18 24.77
C ALA A 14 28.06 35.22 25.93
N ASP A 15 28.94 35.21 26.94
CA ASP A 15 28.65 34.58 28.23
C ASP A 15 27.75 35.50 29.06
N ILE A 16 26.65 34.95 29.59
CA ILE A 16 25.76 35.69 30.50
C ILE A 16 26.48 35.81 31.86
N PRO A 17 26.57 37.02 32.47
CA PRO A 17 27.45 37.30 33.62
C PRO A 17 27.11 36.57 34.94
N HIS A 18 26.22 35.58 34.95
CA HIS A 18 25.73 34.92 36.17
C HIS A 18 25.84 33.38 36.17
N THR A 19 26.48 32.76 35.17
CA THR A 19 26.78 31.32 35.20
C THR A 19 28.28 31.10 35.36
N SER A 20 28.69 30.37 36.39
CA SER A 20 30.08 30.15 36.82
C SER A 20 30.92 29.25 35.89
N SER A 21 30.58 29.15 34.60
CA SER A 21 31.28 28.33 33.61
C SER A 21 31.62 29.18 32.39
N GLN A 22 32.81 29.81 32.40
CA GLN A 22 33.38 30.37 31.18
C GLN A 22 33.64 29.24 30.20
N ILE A 23 33.05 29.31 29.01
CA ILE A 23 33.33 28.35 27.95
C ILE A 23 34.59 28.80 27.25
N ASP A 24 35.65 27.99 27.34
CA ASP A 24 36.88 28.25 26.59
C ASP A 24 36.58 28.15 25.09
N LYS A 25 36.64 29.28 24.39
CA LYS A 25 36.35 29.40 22.95
C LYS A 25 37.23 28.43 22.14
N SER A 26 38.47 28.19 22.59
CA SER A 26 39.43 27.31 21.92
C SER A 26 38.99 25.83 21.89
N LEU A 27 38.01 25.46 22.70
CA LEU A 27 37.45 24.11 22.76
C LEU A 27 36.20 23.94 21.88
N ILE A 28 35.80 24.90 21.06
CA ILE A 28 34.64 24.78 20.16
C ILE A 28 35.09 24.83 18.70
N GLY A 29 34.81 23.74 17.98
CA GLY A 29 34.94 23.65 16.53
C GLY A 29 33.62 23.96 15.82
N CYS A 30 33.65 24.84 14.82
CA CYS A 30 32.56 25.14 13.90
C CYS A 30 32.83 24.47 12.54
N TYR A 31 31.97 23.55 12.13
CA TYR A 31 32.08 22.75 10.91
C TYR A 31 31.03 23.22 9.91
N ILE A 32 31.46 23.67 8.74
CA ILE A 32 30.56 24.21 7.71
C ILE A 32 30.50 23.24 6.54
N HIS A 33 29.30 22.81 6.17
CA HIS A 33 29.05 21.90 5.05
C HIS A 33 28.19 22.58 3.99
N LEU A 34 28.43 22.29 2.71
CA LEU A 34 27.56 22.64 1.58
C LEU A 34 27.11 21.32 0.93
N ASN A 35 25.80 21.08 0.85
CA ASN A 35 25.23 19.84 0.27
C ASN A 35 25.85 18.55 0.84
N ASN A 36 26.00 18.50 2.17
CA ASN A 36 26.68 17.41 2.93
C ASN A 36 28.20 17.27 2.69
N ARG A 37 28.83 18.13 1.90
CA ARG A 37 30.29 18.18 1.76
C ARG A 37 30.87 19.18 2.77
N LEU A 38 31.79 18.74 3.62
CA LEU A 38 32.53 19.62 4.54
C LEU A 38 33.36 20.62 3.72
N ILE A 39 33.11 21.90 3.92
CA ILE A 39 33.80 23.01 3.25
C ILE A 39 34.97 23.47 4.12
N ASP A 40 34.73 23.71 5.41
CA ASP A 40 35.76 24.21 6.31
C ASP A 40 35.47 23.85 7.78
N VAL A 41 36.51 23.92 8.62
CA VAL A 41 36.45 23.72 10.07
C VAL A 41 37.20 24.85 10.76
N MET A 42 36.48 25.62 11.56
CA MET A 42 37.06 26.71 12.36
C MET A 42 37.13 26.32 13.82
N VAL A 43 38.25 26.64 14.48
CA VAL A 43 38.30 26.67 15.94
C VAL A 43 38.01 28.10 16.37
N LEU A 44 37.03 28.31 17.25
CA LEU A 44 36.69 29.65 17.70
C LEU A 44 37.88 30.24 18.47
N SER A 45 38.48 31.30 17.95
CA SER A 45 39.54 32.07 18.60
C SER A 45 39.17 33.56 18.60
N ASP A 46 39.91 34.40 19.31
CA ASP A 46 39.63 35.85 19.38
C ASP A 46 39.95 36.61 18.08
N VAL A 47 40.22 35.90 16.98
CA VAL A 47 40.47 36.48 15.65
C VAL A 47 39.24 36.24 14.77
N ASP A 48 38.72 37.30 14.16
CA ASP A 48 37.61 37.21 13.21
C ASP A 48 38.02 36.42 11.96
N TYR A 49 37.40 35.26 11.76
CA TYR A 49 37.64 34.38 10.61
C TYR A 49 36.49 34.48 9.62
N PHE A 50 36.81 34.82 8.37
CA PHE A 50 35.83 34.94 7.28
C PHE A 50 35.95 33.74 6.32
N ILE A 51 34.85 32.99 6.16
CA ILE A 51 34.78 31.91 5.17
C ILE A 51 34.00 32.38 3.96
N LYS A 52 34.60 32.19 2.78
CA LYS A 52 33.97 32.46 1.47
C LYS A 52 33.46 31.14 0.89
N ILE A 53 32.15 31.00 0.80
CA ILE A 53 31.49 29.82 0.23
C ILE A 53 31.02 30.17 -1.18
N PRO A 54 31.57 29.54 -2.24
CA PRO A 54 31.09 29.74 -3.60
C PRO A 54 29.72 29.09 -3.76
N ILE A 55 28.72 29.85 -4.22
CA ILE A 55 27.36 29.35 -4.46
C ILE A 55 27.11 29.36 -5.96
N ASN A 56 26.53 28.29 -6.47
CA ASN A 56 26.32 28.14 -7.90
C ASN A 56 24.91 28.60 -8.29
N SER A 57 24.76 29.86 -8.69
CA SER A 57 23.45 30.45 -9.05
C SER A 57 22.76 29.83 -10.27
N LYS A 58 23.37 28.84 -10.94
CA LYS A 58 22.83 28.19 -12.16
C LYS A 58 22.26 26.78 -11.96
N SER A 59 22.43 26.16 -10.78
CA SER A 59 21.81 24.86 -10.54
C SER A 59 20.41 25.03 -9.93
N ASN A 60 19.39 24.42 -10.55
CA ASN A 60 18.03 24.30 -9.98
C ASN A 60 17.97 23.44 -8.71
N ASN A 61 19.11 22.98 -8.20
CA ASN A 61 19.19 22.25 -6.93
C ASN A 61 19.46 23.26 -5.82
N GLU A 62 18.60 23.25 -4.80
CA GLU A 62 18.75 24.08 -3.60
C GLU A 62 20.10 23.78 -2.91
N ASP A 63 20.97 24.79 -2.87
CA ASP A 63 22.24 24.69 -2.14
C ASP A 63 21.95 24.80 -0.63
N LYS A 64 22.30 23.75 0.11
CA LYS A 64 22.05 23.60 1.54
C LYS A 64 23.34 23.78 2.33
N ILE A 65 23.42 24.84 3.13
CA ILE A 65 24.56 25.10 4.00
C ILE A 65 24.24 24.62 5.41
N SER A 66 25.04 23.72 5.97
CA SER A 66 24.92 23.25 7.34
C SER A 66 26.09 23.73 8.20
N ILE A 67 25.82 24.52 9.24
CA ILE A 67 26.82 24.94 10.22
C ILE A 67 26.64 24.09 11.48
N MET A 68 27.71 23.47 11.96
CA MET A 68 27.70 22.60 13.12
C MET A 68 28.74 23.00 14.15
N PHE A 69 28.30 23.26 15.39
CA PHE A 69 29.22 23.50 16.51
C PHE A 69 29.42 22.20 17.29
N LYS A 70 30.68 21.87 17.57
CA LYS A 70 31.08 20.68 18.34
C LYS A 70 32.20 21.02 19.30
N LYS A 71 32.10 20.55 20.55
CA LYS A 71 33.20 20.65 21.51
C LYS A 71 34.36 19.77 21.05
N LEU A 72 35.56 20.34 20.93
CA LEU A 72 36.80 19.63 20.65
C LEU A 72 37.22 18.89 21.92
N ALA A 73 37.53 17.60 21.79
CA ALA A 73 37.94 16.79 22.94
C ALA A 73 39.27 17.33 23.49
N SER A 74 39.26 17.81 24.73
CA SER A 74 40.49 17.98 25.51
C SER A 74 41.00 16.58 25.81
N GLY A 75 42.22 16.26 25.36
CA GLY A 75 42.81 14.95 25.57
C GLY A 75 42.95 14.66 27.06
N ASP A 76 42.03 13.86 27.59
CA ASP A 76 42.13 12.92 28.70
C ASP A 76 40.78 12.16 28.76
N ASP A 77 40.83 10.87 29.13
CA ASP A 77 39.81 9.83 28.90
C ASP A 77 38.41 10.06 29.52
N GLU A 78 37.67 11.07 29.07
CA GLU A 78 36.23 11.23 29.33
C GLU A 78 35.40 10.95 28.07
N GLU A 79 34.34 10.15 28.22
CA GLU A 79 33.41 9.78 27.15
C GLU A 79 32.86 11.02 26.43
N PRO A 80 32.75 11.00 25.08
CA PRO A 80 32.32 12.17 24.32
C PRO A 80 30.85 12.46 24.63
N ILE A 81 30.60 13.48 25.45
CA ILE A 81 29.27 14.09 25.60
C ILE A 81 28.94 14.78 24.27
N GLY A 82 28.25 14.05 23.39
CA GLY A 82 27.92 14.44 22.02
C GLY A 82 26.90 15.58 21.95
N ILE A 83 27.35 16.81 22.18
CA ILE A 83 26.57 18.01 21.87
C ILE A 83 26.91 18.41 20.43
N SER A 84 25.99 18.14 19.49
CA SER A 84 26.08 18.57 18.09
C SER A 84 24.84 19.38 17.75
N PHE A 85 25.02 20.66 17.46
CA PHE A 85 23.96 21.52 16.92
C PHE A 85 24.14 21.63 15.43
N ARG A 86 23.11 21.32 14.64
CA ARG A 86 23.14 21.44 13.18
C ARG A 86 22.15 22.53 12.77
N ILE A 87 22.65 23.61 12.19
CA ILE A 87 21.84 24.67 11.59
C ILE A 87 21.87 24.47 10.09
N ILE A 88 20.70 24.49 9.47
CA ILE A 88 20.53 24.33 8.03
C ILE A 88 20.02 25.67 7.48
N ILE A 89 20.76 26.24 6.54
CA ILE A 89 20.37 27.44 5.77
C ILE A 89 20.14 26.95 4.33
N PHE A 90 18.95 27.20 3.79
CA PHE A 90 18.61 26.88 2.39
C PHE A 90 18.72 28.14 1.53
N LEU A 91 19.24 27.99 0.31
CA LEU A 91 19.44 29.11 -0.61
C LEU A 91 18.81 28.83 -1.97
N LEU A 92 17.79 29.64 -2.27
CA LEU A 92 17.09 29.87 -3.54
C LEU A 92 16.22 28.71 -4.10
N GLY A 93 14.91 28.96 -4.08
CA GLY A 93 13.83 28.10 -4.60
C GLY A 93 12.58 28.25 -3.73
N LYS A 94 11.37 28.32 -4.30
CA LYS A 94 10.09 28.63 -3.61
C LYS A 94 9.95 27.95 -2.23
N PHE A 95 9.68 28.72 -1.17
CA PHE A 95 9.51 28.19 0.20
C PHE A 95 8.05 28.12 0.67
N ASP A 96 7.76 27.03 1.37
CA ASP A 96 6.54 26.72 2.12
C ASP A 96 6.67 27.25 3.57
N ASP A 97 5.64 27.93 4.07
CA ASP A 97 5.61 28.87 5.21
C ASP A 97 5.81 28.30 6.64
N SER A 98 6.43 27.13 6.82
CA SER A 98 6.37 26.41 8.12
C SER A 98 7.53 26.62 9.12
N LEU A 99 8.48 27.52 8.86
CA LEU A 99 9.52 27.89 9.84
C LEU A 99 9.69 29.41 9.89
N GLY A 100 9.19 30.03 10.95
CA GLY A 100 9.32 31.47 11.18
C GLY A 100 10.76 31.98 11.03
N ALA A 101 10.90 33.01 10.18
CA ALA A 101 11.96 34.00 10.11
C ALA A 101 13.36 33.59 9.57
N PHE A 102 13.45 33.43 8.25
CA PHE A 102 14.59 33.89 7.44
C PHE A 102 14.04 34.63 6.21
N LYS A 103 13.42 35.81 6.41
CA LYS A 103 12.97 36.67 5.31
C LYS A 103 14.08 37.65 4.91
N GLU A 104 14.40 37.63 3.61
CA GLU A 104 15.04 38.66 2.79
C GLU A 104 16.35 39.28 3.33
N ALA A 105 17.48 38.61 3.07
CA ALA A 105 18.77 39.30 2.97
C ALA A 105 18.93 39.76 1.51
N SER A 106 18.87 41.06 1.26
CA SER A 106 19.25 41.61 -0.04
C SER A 106 20.76 41.44 -0.28
N VAL A 107 21.19 41.43 -1.55
CA VAL A 107 22.62 41.37 -1.89
C VAL A 107 23.35 42.54 -1.22
N ASN A 108 24.42 42.23 -0.47
CA ASN A 108 25.24 43.08 0.40
C ASN A 108 24.63 43.46 1.77
N GLN A 109 23.51 42.88 2.18
CA GLN A 109 22.95 43.09 3.51
C GLN A 109 23.56 42.11 4.53
N VAL A 110 24.12 42.66 5.62
CA VAL A 110 24.63 41.86 6.74
C VAL A 110 23.46 41.39 7.60
N VAL A 111 23.34 40.09 7.78
CA VAL A 111 22.36 39.49 8.69
C VAL A 111 23.09 38.95 9.92
N LYS A 112 22.58 39.33 11.10
CA LYS A 112 23.07 38.87 12.41
C LYS A 112 22.07 37.93 13.05
N LYS A 113 22.52 36.77 13.55
CA LYS A 113 21.63 35.82 14.23
C LYS A 113 22.30 35.16 15.43
N TRP A 114 21.62 35.23 16.57
CA TRP A 114 22.03 34.55 17.80
C TRP A 114 21.63 33.08 17.76
N ILE A 115 22.55 32.21 18.14
CA ILE A 115 22.37 30.76 18.19
C ILE A 115 22.70 30.29 19.60
N SER A 116 21.76 29.59 20.23
CA SER A 116 21.99 28.98 21.54
C SER A 116 22.89 27.74 21.43
N LEU A 117 23.87 27.64 22.31
CA LEU A 117 24.84 26.54 22.41
C LEU A 117 24.53 25.56 23.55
N ALA A 118 23.42 25.71 24.28
CA ALA A 118 23.14 24.84 25.44
C ALA A 118 22.48 23.51 25.06
N SER A 119 22.99 22.41 25.61
CA SER A 119 22.48 21.04 25.41
C SER A 119 21.00 20.93 25.80
N ARG A 120 20.13 20.64 24.83
CA ARG A 120 18.78 20.12 25.12
C ARG A 120 18.87 18.60 25.23
N SER A 121 19.23 18.10 26.41
CA SER A 121 18.94 16.71 26.73
C SER A 121 17.42 16.53 26.85
N SER A 122 16.96 15.39 26.35
CA SER A 122 15.58 14.96 26.17
C SER A 122 14.64 15.21 27.37
N GLN A 123 13.38 15.52 27.03
CA GLN A 123 12.15 15.58 27.86
C GLN A 123 11.73 16.97 28.38
N ILE A 124 11.15 17.81 27.53
CA ILE A 124 9.95 18.62 27.86
C ILE A 124 9.12 18.76 26.55
N ARG A 125 7.92 18.16 26.53
CA ARG A 125 6.84 18.51 25.60
C ARG A 125 6.00 19.56 26.32
N ASP A 126 6.16 20.82 25.96
CA ASP A 126 5.16 21.87 26.16
C ASP A 126 5.44 22.99 25.14
N SER A 127 4.45 23.27 24.30
CA SER A 127 4.50 24.23 23.22
C SER A 127 3.99 25.58 23.68
N ASN A 128 4.91 26.45 24.08
CA ASN A 128 4.70 27.90 24.02
C ASN A 128 5.96 28.54 23.43
N PRO A 129 5.86 29.41 22.40
CA PRO A 129 7.00 30.16 21.90
C PRO A 129 7.43 31.18 22.96
N LEU A 130 8.43 30.81 23.76
CA LEU A 130 9.10 31.74 24.66
C LEU A 130 9.76 32.85 23.82
N LYS A 131 9.36 34.10 24.10
CA LYS A 131 9.95 35.33 23.54
C LYS A 131 11.49 35.25 23.57
N GLU A 132 12.16 35.73 22.51
CA GLU A 132 13.64 35.65 22.27
C GLU A 132 14.55 36.08 23.46
N ASN A 133 13.96 36.74 24.46
CA ASN A 133 14.64 37.26 25.66
C ASN A 133 14.68 36.30 26.86
N ALA A 134 14.09 35.10 26.81
CA ALA A 134 13.95 34.23 27.99
C ALA A 134 15.01 33.12 28.15
N PHE A 135 15.92 32.94 27.18
CA PHE A 135 16.88 31.83 27.22
C PHE A 135 18.25 32.22 27.83
N ASN A 136 18.58 31.63 28.99
CA ASN A 136 19.74 31.96 29.83
C ASN A 136 20.99 31.06 29.60
N GLY A 137 21.22 30.54 28.40
CA GLY A 137 22.42 29.74 28.08
C GLY A 137 23.40 30.44 27.13
N PRO A 138 24.62 29.89 26.94
CA PRO A 138 25.65 30.44 26.05
C PRO A 138 25.10 30.59 24.63
N ARG A 139 25.39 31.71 23.96
CA ARG A 139 24.97 31.96 22.57
C ARG A 139 26.16 32.40 21.70
N ALA A 140 26.20 31.93 20.46
CA ALA A 140 27.10 32.42 19.42
C ALA A 140 26.36 33.36 18.48
N LEU A 141 26.97 34.48 18.10
CA LEU A 141 26.44 35.40 17.10
C LEU A 141 27.06 35.10 15.74
N ILE A 142 26.26 34.78 14.73
CA ILE A 142 26.75 34.60 13.36
C ILE A 142 26.38 35.82 12.53
N TYR A 143 27.35 36.33 11.77
CA TYR A 143 27.16 37.32 10.72
C TYR A 143 27.33 36.65 9.37
N TYR A 144 26.40 36.88 8.45
CA TYR A 144 26.55 36.46 7.07
C TYR A 144 26.04 37.50 6.08
N CYS A 145 26.65 37.53 4.90
CA CYS A 145 26.34 38.46 3.83
C CYS A 145 26.50 37.80 2.45
N PHE A 146 25.56 38.08 1.54
CA PHE A 146 25.60 37.62 0.15
C PHE A 146 26.13 38.73 -0.75
N GLY A 147 27.27 38.55 -1.42
CA GLY A 147 27.77 39.59 -2.33
C GLY A 147 29.19 39.39 -2.82
N GLU A 148 29.74 40.42 -3.45
CA GLU A 148 31.15 40.40 -3.87
C GLU A 148 32.07 40.41 -2.66
N SER A 149 33.13 39.60 -2.74
CA SER A 149 33.90 39.20 -1.56
C SER A 149 34.58 40.35 -0.79
N SER A 150 34.84 41.49 -1.44
CA SER A 150 35.41 42.68 -0.80
C SER A 150 34.35 43.50 -0.06
N ASN A 151 33.14 43.61 -0.61
CA ASN A 151 32.08 44.45 -0.06
C ASN A 151 31.39 43.76 1.11
N GLY A 152 31.18 42.44 1.03
CA GLY A 152 30.59 41.67 2.12
C GLY A 152 31.47 41.63 3.38
N ILE A 153 32.80 41.53 3.23
CA ILE A 153 33.73 41.56 4.37
C ILE A 153 33.74 42.95 5.02
N ALA A 154 33.82 44.03 4.23
CA ALA A 154 33.81 45.39 4.74
C ALA A 154 32.51 45.71 5.49
N ALA A 155 31.35 45.30 4.96
CA ALA A 155 30.05 45.50 5.61
C ALA A 155 29.94 44.75 6.95
N ILE A 156 30.43 43.51 7.02
CA ILE A 156 30.43 42.74 8.27
C ILE A 156 31.39 43.36 9.29
N GLN A 157 32.58 43.82 8.86
CA GLN A 157 33.56 44.48 9.74
C GLN A 157 33.04 45.82 10.28
N GLU A 158 32.33 46.59 9.46
CA GLU A 158 31.70 47.84 9.88
C GLU A 158 30.63 47.57 10.96
N GLU A 159 29.77 46.57 10.77
CA GLU A 159 28.75 46.18 11.74
C GLU A 159 29.38 45.71 13.07
N ILE A 160 30.44 44.88 13.03
CA ILE A 160 31.17 44.44 14.24
C ILE A 160 31.79 45.65 14.98
N GLY A 161 32.31 46.64 14.25
CA GLY A 161 32.91 47.85 14.81
C GLY A 161 31.93 48.78 15.54
N THR A 162 30.63 48.74 15.21
CA THR A 162 29.61 49.61 15.85
C THR A 162 29.23 49.15 17.27
N LEU A 163 29.28 47.85 17.56
CA LEU A 163 28.91 47.26 18.86
C LEU A 163 29.87 47.60 20.01
N GLY A 164 31.08 48.09 19.71
CA GLY A 164 32.09 48.44 20.71
C GLY A 164 31.85 49.77 21.44
N LYS A 165 30.87 50.60 21.05
CA LYS A 165 30.76 52.01 21.51
C LYS A 165 29.64 52.31 22.51
N ASP A 166 28.70 51.41 22.79
CA ASP A 166 27.48 51.72 23.57
C ASP A 166 27.46 51.28 25.06
N LYS A 167 28.61 50.98 25.67
CA LYS A 167 28.70 50.69 27.12
C LYS A 167 28.89 51.94 27.98
N SER A 168 27.92 52.87 27.99
CA SER A 168 27.79 53.84 29.09
C SER A 168 26.37 54.41 29.17
N ASN A 169 25.79 54.41 30.37
CA ASN A 169 24.48 54.95 30.80
C ASN A 169 23.28 53.98 30.76
N LEU A 170 22.94 53.39 31.91
CA LEU A 170 21.59 53.54 32.49
C LEU A 170 21.56 53.03 33.94
N SER A 171 21.16 53.91 34.85
CA SER A 171 20.77 53.61 36.23
C SER A 171 19.50 54.39 36.55
N GLN A 172 18.70 53.85 37.48
CA GLN A 172 17.63 54.46 38.28
C GLN A 172 16.16 54.06 37.99
N SER A 173 15.56 53.57 39.10
CA SER A 173 14.21 53.88 39.64
C SER A 173 13.20 52.71 39.80
N SER A 174 13.14 52.18 41.03
CA SER A 174 12.11 52.39 42.08
C SER A 174 10.63 51.91 41.90
N PRO A 175 9.88 51.62 43.01
CA PRO A 175 9.18 50.33 43.21
C PRO A 175 7.68 50.46 43.57
N PHE A 176 6.87 49.38 43.48
CA PHE A 176 5.56 49.34 44.19
C PHE A 176 5.00 47.92 44.51
N LYS A 177 4.96 47.65 45.83
CA LYS A 177 4.01 46.93 46.73
C LYS A 177 3.28 45.62 46.34
N ASP A 178 3.52 44.63 47.22
CA ASP A 178 2.70 43.47 47.58
C ASP A 178 1.40 43.79 48.35
N ARG A 179 0.38 42.91 48.23
CA ARG A 179 -0.47 42.43 49.36
C ARG A 179 -1.10 41.05 49.09
N TYR A 180 -0.78 40.09 49.99
CA TYR A 180 -1.61 39.08 50.69
C TYR A 180 -2.68 38.22 49.93
N SER A 181 -2.95 36.93 50.20
CA SER A 181 -2.39 35.88 51.08
C SER A 181 -3.25 34.59 51.03
N ASN A 182 -2.66 33.49 51.50
CA ASN A 182 -3.24 32.27 52.12
C ASN A 182 -3.76 31.12 51.24
N ASN A 183 -3.08 29.96 51.27
CA ASN A 183 -3.39 28.94 52.30
C ASN A 183 -2.32 27.84 52.42
N SER A 184 -2.45 27.08 53.51
CA SER A 184 -1.43 26.48 54.36
C SER A 184 -1.02 25.03 54.08
N TYR A 185 0.15 24.68 54.59
CA TYR A 185 0.80 23.38 54.80
C TYR A 185 -0.03 22.26 55.47
N SER A 186 0.34 20.99 55.20
CA SER A 186 0.86 20.09 56.25
C SER A 186 1.56 18.82 55.73
N ASN A 187 2.71 18.55 56.34
CA ASN A 187 3.57 17.35 56.32
C ASN A 187 2.88 15.98 56.44
N ASN A 188 3.54 14.92 55.92
CA ASN A 188 4.00 13.83 56.80
C ASN A 188 5.11 12.95 56.22
N ASN A 189 5.99 12.54 57.15
CA ASN A 189 7.24 11.80 57.03
C ASN A 189 7.04 10.27 56.97
N SER A 190 8.11 9.58 56.54
CA SER A 190 8.78 8.41 57.18
C SER A 190 8.78 7.01 56.53
N ILE A 191 10.00 6.57 56.19
CA ILE A 191 10.75 5.36 56.67
C ILE A 191 10.21 3.94 56.37
N SER A 192 11.00 3.16 55.60
CA SER A 192 11.61 1.82 55.93
C SER A 192 12.07 1.12 54.63
N ARG A 193 13.36 0.83 54.41
CA ARG A 193 14.19 -0.33 54.82
C ARG A 193 13.75 -1.72 54.28
N ASN A 194 14.67 -2.28 53.47
CA ASN A 194 15.23 -3.65 53.50
C ASN A 194 14.85 -4.73 52.46
N MET A 195 15.94 -5.27 51.87
CA MET A 195 16.30 -6.69 51.65
C MET A 195 15.99 -7.41 50.31
N SER A 196 17.04 -7.48 49.49
CA SER A 196 17.77 -8.69 49.01
C SER A 196 17.07 -9.86 48.28
N SER A 197 17.65 -10.23 47.12
CA SER A 197 18.28 -11.54 46.79
C SER A 197 18.36 -11.71 45.25
N GLU A 198 19.55 -11.68 44.63
CA GLU A 198 20.43 -12.82 44.31
C GLU A 198 19.88 -13.86 43.31
N LYS A 199 20.55 -13.97 42.14
CA LYS A 199 21.09 -15.19 41.46
C LYS A 199 21.07 -15.01 39.93
N LYS A 200 22.01 -15.50 39.12
CA LYS A 200 23.42 -15.89 39.24
C LYS A 200 23.91 -16.00 37.80
N SER A 201 25.20 -15.75 37.63
CA SER A 201 26.01 -15.86 36.41
C SER A 201 26.09 -17.29 35.86
N THR A 202 26.53 -17.43 34.60
CA THR A 202 27.69 -18.27 34.27
C THR A 202 28.26 -17.91 32.90
N ASN A 203 29.58 -17.89 32.88
CA ASN A 203 30.50 -17.48 31.83
C ASN A 203 31.25 -18.72 31.31
N SER A 204 32.11 -18.50 30.31
CA SER A 204 33.30 -19.30 29.92
C SER A 204 33.12 -20.31 28.77
N PHE A 205 34.07 -20.59 27.86
CA PHE A 205 35.44 -20.11 27.56
C PHE A 205 35.90 -20.86 26.26
N TYR A 206 36.66 -20.22 25.35
CA TYR A 206 37.86 -20.69 24.58
C TYR A 206 37.82 -22.02 23.75
N ASP A 207 38.51 -22.26 22.61
CA ASP A 207 39.52 -21.52 21.83
C ASP A 207 39.78 -22.20 20.44
N ASN A 208 40.37 -21.41 19.53
CA ASN A 208 41.42 -21.69 18.52
C ASN A 208 41.54 -23.04 17.76
N SER A 209 41.66 -22.95 16.43
CA SER A 209 42.97 -23.15 15.74
C SER A 209 42.93 -22.87 14.22
N ASN A 210 43.93 -22.09 13.80
CA ASN A 210 44.39 -21.88 12.42
C ASN A 210 45.13 -23.12 11.89
N ASN A 211 45.11 -23.35 10.57
CA ASN A 211 46.36 -23.53 9.82
C ASN A 211 46.22 -23.34 8.30
N LYS A 212 47.15 -22.55 7.76
CA LYS A 212 47.50 -22.40 6.34
C LYS A 212 48.34 -23.61 5.90
N GLN A 213 48.25 -24.01 4.62
CA GLN A 213 49.44 -24.09 3.74
C GLN A 213 49.05 -24.28 2.27
N GLN A 214 49.85 -23.63 1.42
CA GLN A 214 49.84 -23.62 -0.04
C GLN A 214 50.42 -24.91 -0.64
N THR A 215 50.09 -25.23 -1.89
CA THR A 215 51.03 -25.34 -3.03
C THR A 215 50.36 -25.99 -4.25
N GLY A 216 50.80 -25.61 -5.45
CA GLY A 216 51.01 -26.58 -6.54
C GLY A 216 50.08 -26.55 -7.75
N THR A 217 50.45 -25.72 -8.72
CA THR A 217 50.21 -25.81 -10.18
C THR A 217 50.14 -27.21 -10.79
N THR A 218 49.27 -27.45 -11.79
CA THR A 218 49.62 -27.85 -13.19
C THR A 218 48.38 -27.76 -14.10
N ILE A 219 48.46 -26.99 -15.19
CA ILE A 219 47.48 -26.95 -16.30
C ILE A 219 48.12 -27.70 -17.47
N ILE A 220 47.46 -28.76 -17.96
CA ILE A 220 47.76 -29.39 -19.26
C ILE A 220 46.47 -29.36 -20.08
N GLN A 221 46.46 -28.52 -21.11
CA GLN A 221 45.50 -28.56 -22.21
C GLN A 221 45.95 -29.63 -23.20
N ASN A 222 45.06 -30.56 -23.57
CA ASN A 222 45.18 -31.32 -24.80
C ASN A 222 43.88 -31.20 -25.60
N ARG A 223 44.04 -30.65 -26.81
CA ARG A 223 43.09 -30.72 -27.93
C ARG A 223 43.13 -32.14 -28.50
N TYR A 224 41.99 -32.73 -28.82
CA TYR A 224 41.80 -33.47 -30.07
C TYR A 224 40.33 -33.43 -30.48
N SER A 225 40.13 -32.86 -31.65
CA SER A 225 38.93 -32.87 -32.48
C SER A 225 38.98 -34.08 -33.40
N GLN A 226 37.93 -34.88 -33.49
CA GLN A 226 37.54 -35.56 -34.74
C GLN A 226 36.02 -35.65 -34.83
N GLN A 227 35.53 -35.13 -35.95
CA GLN A 227 34.18 -35.25 -36.48
C GLN A 227 33.95 -36.70 -36.91
N ASN A 228 32.75 -37.24 -36.73
CA ASN A 228 32.21 -38.26 -37.62
C ASN A 228 30.70 -38.08 -37.75
N GLU A 229 30.28 -37.91 -39.00
CA GLU A 229 28.90 -37.85 -39.48
C GLU A 229 28.18 -39.17 -39.21
N TYR A 230 26.95 -39.10 -38.70
CA TYR A 230 26.00 -40.20 -38.77
C TYR A 230 24.98 -39.89 -39.86
N GLN A 231 24.96 -40.72 -40.89
CA GLN A 231 23.89 -40.79 -41.87
C GLN A 231 22.69 -41.54 -41.27
N GLU A 232 21.53 -40.96 -41.52
CA GLU A 232 20.20 -41.48 -41.23
C GLU A 232 19.79 -42.62 -42.17
N ILE A 233 19.10 -43.61 -41.58
CA ILE A 233 17.94 -44.36 -42.10
C ILE A 233 18.18 -45.34 -43.26
N ASP A 234 17.98 -46.64 -43.01
CA ASP A 234 16.82 -47.30 -43.63
C ASP A 234 16.23 -48.50 -42.86
N LYS A 235 14.91 -48.59 -42.95
CA LYS A 235 14.01 -49.56 -42.31
C LYS A 235 13.82 -50.80 -43.18
N THR A 236 13.05 -51.75 -42.64
CA THR A 236 12.46 -52.98 -43.24
C THR A 236 13.40 -54.18 -43.10
N THR A 237 13.01 -55.39 -42.69
CA THR A 237 11.74 -56.12 -42.65
C THR A 237 11.99 -57.30 -41.68
N ILE A 238 11.04 -57.82 -40.89
CA ILE A 238 10.43 -59.15 -41.12
C ILE A 238 9.41 -59.42 -39.99
N SER A 239 8.32 -59.97 -40.44
CA SER A 239 7.05 -60.31 -39.81
C SER A 239 7.05 -61.63 -39.02
N SER A 240 6.27 -61.63 -37.93
CA SER A 240 5.27 -62.64 -37.54
C SER A 240 5.64 -64.14 -37.44
N VAL A 241 5.59 -64.71 -36.22
CA VAL A 241 5.04 -66.06 -35.89
C VAL A 241 4.64 -66.03 -34.40
N LYS A 242 3.36 -65.85 -34.03
CA LYS A 242 2.31 -66.84 -33.72
C LYS A 242 2.63 -67.90 -32.63
N ASN A 243 1.80 -67.83 -31.58
CA ASN A 243 1.54 -68.75 -30.48
C ASN A 243 1.38 -70.23 -30.85
N SER A 244 1.85 -71.12 -29.97
CA SER A 244 1.26 -72.45 -29.65
C SER A 244 1.99 -73.03 -28.42
N SER A 245 1.40 -73.01 -27.23
CA SER A 245 0.60 -74.10 -26.62
C SER A 245 1.41 -75.33 -26.15
N VAL A 246 1.67 -75.35 -24.84
CA VAL A 246 1.59 -76.46 -23.89
C VAL A 246 1.28 -77.85 -24.47
N ILE A 247 2.20 -78.79 -24.32
CA ILE A 247 1.92 -80.24 -24.25
C ILE A 247 2.83 -80.86 -23.19
N GLU A 248 2.22 -81.42 -22.15
CA GLU A 248 2.84 -82.32 -21.17
C GLU A 248 3.19 -83.66 -21.82
N GLY A 249 4.41 -84.15 -21.59
CA GLY A 249 4.86 -85.48 -22.02
C GLY A 249 5.66 -86.16 -20.93
N LYS A 250 4.99 -87.03 -20.16
CA LYS A 250 5.63 -88.07 -19.34
C LYS A 250 6.22 -89.13 -20.27
N GLN A 251 7.50 -89.45 -20.15
CA GLN A 251 8.04 -90.72 -20.64
C GLN A 251 8.97 -91.37 -19.62
N ALA A 252 8.78 -92.68 -19.51
CA ALA A 252 9.37 -93.61 -18.57
C ALA A 252 10.84 -93.90 -18.90
N ILE A 253 11.62 -94.11 -17.84
CA ILE A 253 13.02 -94.54 -17.90
C ILE A 253 13.02 -96.07 -17.92
N ASP A 254 13.60 -96.65 -18.97
CA ASP A 254 13.77 -98.10 -19.16
C ASP A 254 15.23 -98.47 -18.83
N GLU A 255 15.41 -99.39 -17.88
CA GLU A 255 16.71 -99.84 -17.37
C GLU A 255 17.32 -100.94 -18.26
N SER A 256 18.37 -100.62 -19.00
CA SER A 256 19.14 -101.63 -19.74
C SER A 256 20.36 -102.15 -18.95
N LYS A 257 20.26 -103.39 -18.47
CA LYS A 257 21.35 -104.23 -17.93
C LYS A 257 22.49 -104.43 -18.94
N TYR A 258 23.72 -104.10 -18.55
CA TYR A 258 24.94 -104.52 -19.26
C TYR A 258 25.46 -105.85 -18.72
N VAL A 259 25.67 -106.82 -19.63
CA VAL A 259 26.31 -108.12 -19.38
C VAL A 259 27.73 -108.07 -19.98
N LEU A 260 28.75 -108.31 -19.15
CA LEU A 260 30.15 -108.45 -19.55
C LEU A 260 30.45 -109.87 -20.08
N PRO A 261 31.21 -110.05 -21.19
CA PRO A 261 31.62 -111.37 -21.66
C PRO A 261 32.97 -111.76 -21.05
N SER A 262 32.96 -112.82 -20.23
CA SER A 262 34.15 -113.47 -19.67
C SER A 262 34.47 -114.75 -20.43
N LYS A 263 35.53 -114.74 -21.25
CA LYS A 263 36.24 -115.95 -21.70
C LYS A 263 37.73 -115.64 -21.93
N MET A 264 38.57 -115.97 -20.95
CA MET A 264 40.01 -116.17 -21.16
C MET A 264 40.40 -117.63 -20.88
N HIS A 265 41.32 -118.10 -21.71
CA HIS A 265 41.79 -119.47 -21.91
C HIS A 265 42.38 -120.16 -20.65
N LYS A 266 42.21 -121.49 -20.59
CA LYS A 266 42.47 -122.36 -19.43
C LYS A 266 43.87 -122.98 -19.35
N ASP A 267 44.80 -122.74 -20.27
CA ASP A 267 45.92 -123.67 -20.45
C ASP A 267 47.30 -123.24 -19.88
N ILE A 268 47.35 -122.30 -18.92
CA ILE A 268 48.60 -121.93 -18.21
C ILE A 268 48.54 -122.26 -16.69
N ARG A 269 47.43 -122.81 -16.19
CA ARG A 269 47.19 -122.99 -14.74
C ARG A 269 47.77 -124.25 -14.08
N ASN A 270 48.49 -125.10 -14.81
CA ASN A 270 48.89 -126.42 -14.28
C ASN A 270 50.35 -126.54 -13.83
N ASP A 271 51.12 -125.44 -13.81
CA ASP A 271 52.44 -125.43 -13.17
C ASP A 271 52.28 -125.04 -11.68
N PRO A 272 52.52 -125.97 -10.73
CA PRO A 272 52.26 -125.75 -9.31
C PRO A 272 53.10 -124.61 -8.70
N ASP A 273 54.28 -124.32 -9.24
CA ASP A 273 55.12 -123.21 -8.77
C ASP A 273 54.63 -121.85 -9.29
N VAL A 274 54.06 -121.81 -10.50
CA VAL A 274 53.45 -120.60 -11.08
C VAL A 274 52.09 -120.34 -10.43
N ALA A 275 51.31 -121.38 -10.13
CA ALA A 275 50.05 -121.25 -9.41
C ALA A 275 50.26 -120.71 -7.98
N ALA A 276 51.28 -121.19 -7.27
CA ALA A 276 51.63 -120.68 -5.94
C ALA A 276 52.07 -119.21 -5.97
N LYS A 277 52.93 -118.81 -6.93
CA LYS A 277 53.35 -117.42 -7.11
C LYS A 277 52.23 -116.51 -7.59
N ILE A 278 51.33 -116.96 -8.47
CA ILE A 278 50.13 -116.22 -8.86
C ILE A 278 49.21 -116.04 -7.66
N GLN A 279 49.06 -117.04 -6.80
CA GLN A 279 48.21 -116.94 -5.61
C GLN A 279 48.81 -115.99 -4.55
N GLU A 280 50.14 -115.95 -4.43
CA GLU A 280 50.86 -115.01 -3.57
C GLU A 280 50.84 -113.57 -4.14
N LEU A 281 50.98 -113.41 -5.45
CA LEU A 281 50.80 -112.15 -6.17
C LEU A 281 49.34 -111.65 -6.13
N GLU A 282 48.35 -112.54 -6.25
CA GLU A 282 46.95 -112.18 -6.10
C GLU A 282 46.61 -111.79 -4.65
N LYS A 283 47.21 -112.45 -3.65
CA LYS A 283 47.05 -112.06 -2.25
C LYS A 283 47.70 -110.71 -1.95
N SER A 284 48.92 -110.49 -2.42
CA SER A 284 49.64 -109.23 -2.22
C SER A 284 49.01 -108.08 -3.02
N ALA A 285 48.57 -108.30 -4.26
CA ALA A 285 47.80 -107.34 -5.04
C ALA A 285 46.44 -107.01 -4.41
N LYS A 286 45.72 -108.00 -3.87
CA LYS A 286 44.47 -107.75 -3.12
C LYS A 286 44.73 -106.94 -1.85
N LEU A 287 45.79 -107.24 -1.10
CA LEU A 287 46.16 -106.47 0.10
C LEU A 287 46.57 -105.04 -0.26
N TYR A 288 47.34 -104.84 -1.32
CA TYR A 288 47.75 -103.51 -1.77
C TYR A 288 46.56 -102.69 -2.29
N MET A 289 45.70 -103.31 -3.11
CA MET A 289 44.51 -102.66 -3.66
C MET A 289 43.48 -102.36 -2.56
N GLN A 290 43.33 -103.22 -1.56
CA GLN A 290 42.48 -102.97 -0.40
C GLN A 290 43.01 -101.84 0.49
N PHE A 291 44.33 -101.80 0.72
CA PHE A 291 44.96 -100.74 1.50
C PHE A 291 44.87 -99.37 0.79
N ASP A 292 45.17 -99.33 -0.51
CA ASP A 292 45.15 -98.09 -1.29
C ASP A 292 43.72 -97.60 -1.52
N MET A 293 42.76 -98.51 -1.71
CA MET A 293 41.34 -98.17 -1.82
C MET A 293 40.74 -97.71 -0.48
N GLN A 294 41.15 -98.28 0.66
CA GLN A 294 40.77 -97.76 1.98
C GLN A 294 41.37 -96.38 2.23
N LYS A 295 42.64 -96.16 1.85
CA LYS A 295 43.28 -94.86 1.97
C LYS A 295 42.59 -93.82 1.10
N LEU A 296 42.28 -94.14 -0.16
CA LEU A 296 41.53 -93.28 -1.07
C LEU A 296 40.12 -92.99 -0.56
N GLN A 297 39.40 -93.98 -0.03
CA GLN A 297 38.09 -93.77 0.59
C GLN A 297 38.19 -92.84 1.81
N ASN A 298 39.22 -92.99 2.64
CA ASN A 298 39.42 -92.13 3.80
C ASN A 298 39.79 -90.70 3.39
N ASP A 299 40.63 -90.53 2.36
CA ASP A 299 41.02 -89.22 1.85
C ASP A 299 39.83 -88.52 1.17
N MET A 300 39.04 -89.23 0.35
CA MET A 300 37.79 -88.71 -0.23
C MET A 300 36.77 -88.34 0.83
N ASN A 301 36.55 -89.20 1.84
CA ASN A 301 35.60 -88.90 2.91
C ASN A 301 36.06 -87.67 3.72
N LYS A 302 37.36 -87.53 3.95
CA LYS A 302 37.92 -86.38 4.66
C LYS A 302 37.81 -85.08 3.85
N GLU A 303 37.99 -85.14 2.54
CA GLU A 303 37.78 -84.00 1.63
C GLU A 303 36.30 -83.63 1.56
N LEU A 304 35.41 -84.61 1.36
CA LEU A 304 33.96 -84.43 1.34
C LEU A 304 33.44 -83.82 2.65
N GLU A 305 33.93 -84.30 3.79
CA GLU A 305 33.57 -83.76 5.10
C GLU A 305 34.09 -82.33 5.30
N GLY A 306 35.27 -82.02 4.74
CA GLY A 306 35.78 -80.65 4.66
C GLY A 306 34.89 -79.73 3.84
N ASP A 307 34.43 -80.18 2.68
CA ASP A 307 33.55 -79.41 1.79
C ASP A 307 32.16 -79.22 2.39
N ILE A 308 31.60 -80.26 3.03
CA ILE A 308 30.34 -80.16 3.79
C ILE A 308 30.47 -79.11 4.91
N GLN A 309 31.60 -79.07 5.62
CA GLN A 309 31.82 -78.05 6.65
C GLN A 309 31.97 -76.65 6.07
N ARG A 310 32.66 -76.47 4.93
CA ARG A 310 32.75 -75.18 4.24
C ARG A 310 31.39 -74.68 3.79
N LEU A 311 30.62 -75.52 3.08
CA LEU A 311 29.26 -75.22 2.64
C LEU A 311 28.34 -74.87 3.80
N LYS A 312 28.45 -75.59 4.93
CA LYS A 312 27.66 -75.29 6.12
C LYS A 312 28.01 -73.94 6.74
N LYS A 313 29.28 -73.55 6.72
CA LYS A 313 29.76 -72.25 7.19
C LYS A 313 29.33 -71.11 6.24
N GLU A 314 29.41 -71.33 4.94
CA GLU A 314 28.91 -70.39 3.92
C GLU A 314 27.40 -70.19 4.02
N TYR A 315 26.65 -71.28 4.19
CA TYR A 315 25.20 -71.22 4.41
C TYR A 315 24.85 -70.42 5.68
N GLN A 316 25.56 -70.65 6.79
CA GLN A 316 25.37 -69.84 8.01
C GLN A 316 25.72 -68.37 7.79
N SER A 317 26.82 -68.07 7.10
CA SER A 317 27.22 -66.70 6.76
C SER A 317 26.16 -65.99 5.92
N HIS A 318 25.60 -66.66 4.91
CA HIS A 318 24.51 -66.09 4.11
C HIS A 318 23.21 -65.96 4.89
N GLN A 319 22.91 -66.89 5.80
CA GLN A 319 21.74 -66.78 6.67
C GLN A 319 21.84 -65.55 7.60
N GLU A 320 23.02 -65.29 8.17
CA GLU A 320 23.30 -64.09 8.97
C GLU A 320 23.21 -62.81 8.12
N GLU A 321 23.76 -62.82 6.91
CA GLU A 321 23.69 -61.69 5.98
C GLU A 321 22.24 -61.36 5.61
N VAL A 322 21.44 -62.38 5.28
CA VAL A 322 20.00 -62.24 4.98
C VAL A 322 19.25 -61.69 6.18
N GLN A 323 19.50 -62.21 7.39
CA GLN A 323 18.87 -61.67 8.61
C GLN A 323 19.26 -60.21 8.86
N THR A 324 20.50 -59.82 8.56
CA THR A 324 20.98 -58.45 8.72
C THR A 324 20.31 -57.52 7.71
N LYS A 325 20.18 -57.95 6.45
CA LYS A 325 19.43 -57.23 5.41
C LYS A 325 17.94 -57.11 5.77
N LEU A 326 17.34 -58.16 6.33
CA LEU A 326 15.94 -58.16 6.77
C LEU A 326 15.71 -57.12 7.89
N LYS A 327 16.58 -57.11 8.92
CA LYS A 327 16.53 -56.11 10.00
C LYS A 327 16.71 -54.68 9.47
N SER A 328 17.60 -54.48 8.48
CA SER A 328 17.77 -53.17 7.82
C SER A 328 16.50 -52.74 7.09
N CYS A 329 15.85 -53.66 6.35
CA CYS A 329 14.58 -53.38 5.68
C CYS A 329 13.45 -53.05 6.69
N GLU A 330 13.37 -53.77 7.81
CA GLU A 330 12.42 -53.46 8.88
C GLU A 330 12.67 -52.08 9.50
N GLN A 331 13.93 -51.70 9.70
CA GLN A 331 14.31 -50.36 10.18
C GLN A 331 13.89 -49.28 9.18
N LEU A 332 14.15 -49.48 7.89
CA LEU A 332 13.72 -48.56 6.82
C LEU A 332 12.20 -48.45 6.75
N ASN A 333 11.47 -49.55 6.94
CA ASN A 333 10.01 -49.54 6.98
C ASN A 333 9.47 -48.76 8.19
N LYS A 334 10.08 -48.93 9.38
CA LYS A 334 9.76 -48.12 10.58
C LYS A 334 10.01 -46.64 10.34
N ASN A 335 11.14 -46.28 9.71
CA ASN A 335 11.45 -44.88 9.37
C ASN A 335 10.43 -44.32 8.36
N SER A 336 10.02 -45.10 7.36
CA SER A 336 9.00 -44.72 6.38
C SER A 336 7.63 -44.50 7.05
N GLN A 337 7.24 -45.36 8.00
CA GLN A 337 6.01 -45.18 8.79
C GLN A 337 6.08 -43.93 9.67
N SER A 338 7.23 -43.63 10.29
CA SER A 338 7.43 -42.39 11.04
C SER A 338 7.24 -41.16 10.16
N LEU A 339 7.88 -41.12 8.99
CA LEU A 339 7.75 -40.02 8.02
C LEU A 339 6.31 -39.86 7.53
N LYS A 340 5.58 -40.97 7.37
CA LYS A 340 4.15 -40.93 7.01
C LYS A 340 3.31 -40.30 8.11
N ASN A 341 3.58 -40.63 9.38
CA ASN A 341 2.91 -40.03 10.52
C ASN A 341 3.25 -38.53 10.67
N ASP A 342 4.51 -38.15 10.46
CA ASP A 342 4.94 -36.76 10.46
C ASP A 342 4.26 -35.95 9.34
N SER A 343 4.13 -36.54 8.15
CA SER A 343 3.40 -35.94 7.03
C SER A 343 1.91 -35.70 7.36
N VAL A 344 1.26 -36.67 8.02
CA VAL A 344 -0.14 -36.55 8.47
C VAL A 344 -0.28 -35.45 9.54
N SER A 345 0.65 -35.40 10.51
CA SER A 345 0.70 -34.36 11.53
C SER A 345 0.87 -32.96 10.90
N LEU A 346 1.79 -32.83 9.94
CA LEU A 346 2.02 -31.57 9.21
C LEU A 346 0.78 -31.12 8.42
N ARG A 347 0.05 -32.06 7.81
CA ARG A 347 -1.24 -31.79 7.13
C ARG A 347 -2.30 -31.30 8.11
N GLN A 348 -2.42 -31.94 9.28
CA GLN A 348 -3.35 -31.50 10.33
C GLN A 348 -3.00 -30.12 10.86
N GLN A 349 -1.71 -29.83 11.07
CA GLN A 349 -1.25 -28.51 11.50
C GLN A 349 -1.54 -27.44 10.45
N LYS A 350 -1.30 -27.73 9.16
CA LYS A 350 -1.63 -26.83 8.06
C LYS A 350 -3.14 -26.59 7.94
N GLN A 351 -3.95 -27.62 8.14
CA GLN A 351 -5.42 -27.50 8.14
C GLN A 351 -5.91 -26.64 9.31
N LYS A 352 -5.32 -26.79 10.50
CA LYS A 352 -5.60 -25.94 11.66
C LYS A 352 -5.22 -24.47 11.39
N GLY A 353 -4.04 -24.23 10.81
CA GLY A 353 -3.61 -22.89 10.42
C GLY A 353 -4.54 -22.24 9.38
N LEU A 354 -5.05 -23.01 8.42
CA LEU A 354 -6.05 -22.53 7.45
C LEU A 354 -7.38 -22.17 8.12
N GLN A 355 -7.83 -22.95 9.11
CA GLN A 355 -9.03 -22.65 9.88
C GLN A 355 -8.86 -21.38 10.72
N GLU A 356 -7.69 -21.19 11.35
CA GLU A 356 -7.37 -19.97 12.11
C GLU A 356 -7.33 -18.74 11.21
N ILE A 357 -6.75 -18.84 10.00
CA ILE A 357 -6.76 -17.74 9.01
C ILE A 357 -8.20 -17.45 8.56
N SER A 358 -9.01 -18.49 8.30
CA SER A 358 -10.41 -18.32 7.92
C SER A 358 -11.23 -17.63 9.03
N GLN A 359 -10.98 -17.96 10.30
CA GLN A 359 -11.62 -17.28 11.43
C GLN A 359 -11.18 -15.81 11.53
N LYS A 360 -9.88 -15.53 11.40
CA LYS A 360 -9.36 -14.14 11.41
C LYS A 360 -9.94 -13.30 10.28
N ASN A 361 -10.10 -13.88 9.09
CA ASN A 361 -10.74 -13.19 7.97
C ASN A 361 -12.22 -12.89 8.25
N LEU A 362 -12.95 -13.83 8.86
CA LEU A 362 -14.34 -13.62 9.27
C LEU A 362 -14.46 -12.51 10.34
N GLU A 363 -13.55 -12.48 11.29
CA GLU A 363 -13.48 -11.41 12.31
C GLU A 363 -13.14 -10.05 11.68
N PHE A 364 -12.22 -10.04 10.70
CA PHE A 364 -11.88 -8.84 9.96
C PHE A 364 -13.07 -8.31 9.16
N GLU A 365 -13.83 -9.17 8.48
CA GLU A 365 -15.07 -8.77 7.78
C GLU A 365 -16.12 -8.21 8.73
N LYS A 366 -16.30 -8.83 9.91
CA LYS A 366 -17.20 -8.30 10.95
C LYS A 366 -16.76 -6.92 11.44
N LYS A 367 -15.47 -6.74 11.70
CA LYS A 367 -14.90 -5.45 12.10
C LYS A 367 -15.08 -4.41 11.01
N TYR A 368 -14.77 -4.76 9.76
CA TYR A 368 -14.93 -3.88 8.61
C TYR A 368 -16.39 -3.45 8.42
N SER A 369 -17.34 -4.38 8.55
CA SER A 369 -18.77 -4.06 8.49
C SER A 369 -19.20 -3.11 9.61
N LYS A 370 -18.63 -3.26 10.82
CA LYS A 370 -18.91 -2.37 11.95
C LYS A 370 -18.33 -0.98 11.71
N ASP A 371 -17.07 -0.89 11.31
CA ASP A 371 -16.39 0.38 11.00
C ASP A 371 -17.11 1.12 9.85
N ASN A 372 -17.69 0.39 8.89
CA ASN A 372 -18.47 0.98 7.80
C ASN A 372 -19.84 1.50 8.28
N SER A 373 -20.47 0.83 9.25
CA SER A 373 -21.68 1.35 9.92
C SER A 373 -21.36 2.62 10.69
N GLU A 374 -20.29 2.63 11.49
CA GLU A 374 -19.87 3.81 12.25
C GLU A 374 -19.51 4.99 11.32
N LYS A 375 -18.85 4.73 10.18
CA LYS A 375 -18.64 5.75 9.13
C LYS A 375 -19.93 6.26 8.53
N SER A 376 -20.94 5.41 8.34
CA SER A 376 -22.26 5.83 7.86
C SER A 376 -22.94 6.76 8.87
N ASP A 377 -22.85 6.44 10.16
CA ASP A 377 -23.42 7.26 11.23
C ASP A 377 -22.70 8.62 11.34
N LEU A 378 -21.37 8.64 11.23
CA LEU A 378 -20.58 9.87 11.18
C LEU A 378 -20.92 10.73 9.96
N ARG A 379 -21.16 10.12 8.79
CA ARG A 379 -21.66 10.84 7.60
C ARG A 379 -23.03 11.44 7.84
N GLY A 380 -23.92 10.72 8.54
CA GLY A 380 -25.21 11.25 8.99
C GLY A 380 -25.05 12.49 9.88
N HIS A 381 -24.16 12.42 10.88
CA HIS A 381 -23.86 13.56 11.75
C HIS A 381 -23.25 14.75 11.00
N MET A 382 -22.38 14.52 10.00
CA MET A 382 -21.87 15.60 9.15
C MET A 382 -22.99 16.28 8.37
N VAL A 383 -23.91 15.52 7.78
CA VAL A 383 -25.06 16.08 7.05
C VAL A 383 -25.94 16.92 7.98
N ASP A 384 -26.16 16.46 9.22
CA ASP A 384 -26.92 17.23 10.22
C ASP A 384 -26.22 18.52 10.64
N LEU A 385 -24.88 18.49 10.78
CA LEU A 385 -24.08 19.68 11.07
C LEU A 385 -24.09 20.67 9.90
N GLU A 386 -23.94 20.19 8.66
CA GLU A 386 -24.07 21.03 7.46
C GLU A 386 -25.45 21.67 7.37
N LYS A 387 -26.51 20.93 7.70
CA LYS A 387 -27.87 21.45 7.75
C LYS A 387 -28.01 22.58 8.76
N LYS A 388 -27.50 22.39 9.99
CA LYS A 388 -27.48 23.44 11.03
C LYS A 388 -26.66 24.65 10.59
N LEU A 389 -25.52 24.44 9.93
CA LEU A 389 -24.67 25.52 9.43
C LEU A 389 -25.41 26.34 8.35
N ARG A 390 -26.15 25.69 7.45
CA ARG A 390 -27.03 26.38 6.47
C ARG A 390 -28.22 27.08 7.11
N GLU A 391 -28.74 26.59 8.23
CA GLU A 391 -29.80 27.27 9.00
C GLU A 391 -29.25 28.53 9.67
N LEU A 392 -28.11 28.44 10.34
CA LEU A 392 -27.42 29.59 10.93
C LEU A 392 -27.04 30.63 9.88
N GLN A 393 -26.53 30.22 8.71
CA GLN A 393 -26.25 31.14 7.60
C GLN A 393 -27.53 31.85 7.10
N ARG A 394 -28.67 31.16 7.08
CA ARG A 394 -29.96 31.77 6.72
C ARG A 394 -30.44 32.75 7.79
N GLU A 395 -30.25 32.46 9.06
CA GLU A 395 -30.55 33.38 10.16
C GLU A 395 -29.65 34.62 10.13
N ILE A 396 -28.36 34.45 9.86
CA ILE A 396 -27.41 35.57 9.67
C ILE A 396 -27.83 36.42 8.47
N ALA A 397 -28.20 35.79 7.34
CA ALA A 397 -28.68 36.53 6.18
C ALA A 397 -29.99 37.29 6.47
N ALA A 398 -30.93 36.68 7.20
CA ALA A 398 -32.19 37.31 7.59
C ALA A 398 -31.97 38.51 8.52
N THR A 399 -31.12 38.35 9.53
CA THR A 399 -30.77 39.44 10.46
C THR A 399 -29.99 40.56 9.77
N ASN A 400 -29.15 40.25 8.79
CA ASN A 400 -28.48 41.27 7.97
C ASN A 400 -29.48 42.04 7.10
N LEU A 401 -30.45 41.36 6.49
CA LEU A 401 -31.53 42.01 5.75
C LEU A 401 -32.36 42.92 6.66
N GLU A 402 -32.69 42.46 7.86
CA GLU A 402 -33.39 43.26 8.87
C GLU A 402 -32.57 44.50 9.26
N ASN A 403 -31.27 44.33 9.51
CA ASN A 403 -30.36 45.45 9.79
C ASN A 403 -30.26 46.45 8.62
N GLU A 404 -30.27 45.98 7.37
CA GLU A 404 -30.31 46.87 6.20
C GLU A 404 -31.65 47.60 6.10
N THR A 405 -32.77 46.94 6.36
CA THR A 405 -34.08 47.62 6.40
C THR A 405 -34.13 48.66 7.51
N LEU A 406 -33.55 48.38 8.68
CA LEU A 406 -33.44 49.33 9.77
C LEU A 406 -32.54 50.52 9.40
N LYS A 407 -31.41 50.28 8.71
CA LYS A 407 -30.56 51.36 8.18
C LYS A 407 -31.29 52.22 7.15
N ALA A 408 -32.06 51.60 6.25
CA ALA A 408 -32.85 52.32 5.25
C ALA A 408 -33.95 53.17 5.91
N LEU A 409 -34.62 52.65 6.93
CA LEU A 409 -35.58 53.39 7.73
C LEU A 409 -34.91 54.55 8.48
N LEU A 410 -33.73 54.33 9.07
CA LEU A 410 -32.96 55.39 9.74
C LEU A 410 -32.53 56.49 8.77
N SER A 411 -32.10 56.12 7.57
CA SER A 411 -31.74 57.07 6.51
C SER A 411 -32.94 57.87 6.04
N GLY A 412 -34.10 57.22 5.84
CA GLY A 412 -35.34 57.91 5.47
C GLY A 412 -35.84 58.83 6.58
N GLU A 413 -35.67 58.46 7.84
CA GLU A 413 -36.02 59.34 8.97
C GLU A 413 -35.05 60.52 9.09
N GLN A 414 -33.77 60.31 8.78
CA GLN A 414 -32.77 61.38 8.71
C GLN A 414 -33.10 62.37 7.57
N GLU A 415 -33.45 61.87 6.38
CA GLU A 415 -33.91 62.71 5.26
C GLU A 415 -35.17 63.50 5.64
N LEU A 416 -36.15 62.88 6.30
CA LEU A 416 -37.35 63.58 6.76
C LEU A 416 -37.04 64.64 7.83
N ARG A 417 -36.04 64.42 8.69
CA ARG A 417 -35.56 65.44 9.62
C ARG A 417 -34.88 66.60 8.90
N ASP A 418 -34.09 66.32 7.88
CA ASP A 418 -33.40 67.33 7.10
C ASP A 418 -34.39 68.15 6.24
N ASP A 419 -35.38 67.49 5.63
CA ASP A 419 -36.48 68.15 4.92
C ASP A 419 -37.31 69.02 5.87
N ARG A 420 -37.63 68.51 7.06
CA ARG A 420 -38.33 69.31 8.08
C ARG A 420 -37.49 70.51 8.55
N ASN A 421 -36.19 70.34 8.73
CA ASN A 421 -35.29 71.44 9.10
C ASN A 421 -35.19 72.50 7.97
N THR A 422 -35.19 72.06 6.71
CA THR A 422 -35.19 72.98 5.55
C THR A 422 -36.51 73.71 5.39
N GLU A 423 -37.65 73.04 5.63
CA GLU A 423 -38.97 73.67 5.66
C GLU A 423 -39.13 74.63 6.85
N GLU A 424 -38.63 74.26 8.03
CA GLU A 424 -38.63 75.13 9.21
C GLU A 424 -37.73 76.36 8.99
N THR A 425 -36.55 76.21 8.36
CA THR A 425 -35.70 77.36 7.98
C THR A 425 -36.34 78.21 6.88
N HIS A 426 -37.04 77.62 5.92
CA HIS A 426 -37.77 78.35 4.89
C HIS A 426 -38.96 79.12 5.48
N ALA A 427 -39.70 78.53 6.42
CA ALA A 427 -40.78 79.20 7.15
C ALA A 427 -40.25 80.34 8.04
N LEU A 428 -39.10 80.15 8.70
CA LEU A 428 -38.42 81.19 9.47
C LEU A 428 -37.93 82.33 8.58
N LEU A 429 -37.46 82.05 7.36
CA LEU A 429 -37.09 83.07 6.38
C LEU A 429 -38.30 83.91 5.94
N ILE A 430 -39.44 83.27 5.65
CA ILE A 430 -40.68 83.98 5.30
C ILE A 430 -41.17 84.85 6.46
N ILE A 431 -41.15 84.32 7.69
CA ILE A 431 -41.56 85.07 8.89
C ILE A 431 -40.61 86.26 9.15
N ASN A 432 -39.31 86.09 8.91
CA ASN A 432 -38.31 87.16 9.07
C ASN A 432 -38.47 88.25 8.00
N ASP A 433 -38.81 87.89 6.76
CA ASP A 433 -39.09 88.85 5.70
C ASP A 433 -40.42 89.60 5.94
N ASP A 434 -41.47 88.92 6.41
CA ASP A 434 -42.73 89.55 6.83
C ASP A 434 -42.54 90.48 8.05
N LEU A 435 -41.69 90.11 9.02
CA LEU A 435 -41.37 90.96 10.17
C LEU A 435 -40.55 92.18 9.74
N LYS A 436 -39.62 92.06 8.78
CA LYS A 436 -38.90 93.22 8.23
C LYS A 436 -39.82 94.15 7.45
N GLN A 437 -40.80 93.62 6.71
CA GLN A 437 -41.79 94.43 6.01
C GLN A 437 -42.71 95.17 6.99
N ASN A 438 -43.14 94.51 8.07
CA ASN A 438 -43.96 95.11 9.11
C ASN A 438 -43.20 96.15 9.97
N ILE A 439 -41.89 95.96 10.19
CA ILE A 439 -41.04 96.95 10.87
C ILE A 439 -40.81 98.18 9.99
N PHE A 440 -40.71 98.02 8.67
CA PHE A 440 -40.59 99.15 7.73
C PHE A 440 -41.88 99.99 7.67
N VAL A 441 -43.06 99.35 7.70
CA VAL A 441 -44.36 100.04 7.74
C VAL A 441 -44.60 100.73 9.09
N ALA A 442 -44.17 100.13 10.21
CA ALA A 442 -44.29 100.72 11.54
C ALA A 442 -43.35 101.93 11.79
N ASP A 443 -42.21 102.01 11.09
CA ASP A 443 -41.28 103.14 11.18
C ASP A 443 -41.64 104.32 10.24
N GLU A 444 -42.41 104.10 9.18
CA GLU A 444 -43.00 105.20 8.38
C GLU A 444 -44.18 105.89 9.10
N ASP A 445 -44.99 105.14 9.87
CA ASP A 445 -46.14 105.69 10.60
C ASP A 445 -45.75 106.42 11.90
N LYS A 446 -44.54 106.20 12.43
CA LYS A 446 -43.99 106.97 13.57
C LYS A 446 -43.41 108.34 13.17
N LYS A 447 -43.22 108.62 11.87
CA LYS A 447 -42.70 109.91 11.37
C LYS A 447 -43.77 110.89 10.84
N LYS A 448 -45.07 110.54 10.89
CA LYS A 448 -46.18 111.43 10.47
C LYS A 448 -47.16 111.84 11.59
N GLY A 449 -46.88 111.51 12.85
CA GLY A 449 -47.78 111.79 14.00
C GLY A 449 -47.39 112.96 14.92
N LYS A 450 -46.59 113.93 14.47
CA LYS A 450 -46.10 115.04 15.32
C LYS A 450 -46.17 116.39 14.60
N LYS A 451 -47.39 116.82 14.22
CA LYS A 451 -47.76 118.18 13.76
C LYS A 451 -49.28 118.25 13.53
N GLN A 452 -50.09 118.35 14.60
CA GLN A 452 -51.49 118.83 14.56
C GLN A 452 -52.13 118.77 15.96
N ARG A 453 -51.80 119.75 16.82
CA ARG A 453 -52.68 120.18 17.93
C ARG A 453 -52.28 121.54 18.52
N GLU A 454 -52.00 122.49 17.63
CA GLU A 454 -51.92 123.93 17.95
C GLU A 454 -52.36 124.72 16.72
N HIS A 455 -53.67 124.75 16.40
CA HIS A 455 -54.23 125.79 15.52
C HIS A 455 -55.77 125.86 15.49
N VAL A 456 -56.45 126.05 16.62
CA VAL A 456 -57.84 126.56 16.61
C VAL A 456 -58.06 127.46 17.82
N GLU A 457 -57.47 128.66 17.79
CA GLU A 457 -58.05 129.84 18.43
C GLU A 457 -57.57 131.09 17.69
N ALA A 458 -58.49 132.05 17.53
CA ALA A 458 -58.39 133.34 16.87
C ALA A 458 -58.66 133.38 15.35
N GLN A 459 -59.86 133.85 15.00
CA GLN A 459 -60.05 135.16 14.35
C GLN A 459 -61.53 135.44 14.05
N ILE A 460 -62.15 136.40 14.77
CA ILE A 460 -63.06 137.48 14.29
C ILE A 460 -63.04 138.56 15.42
N LEU A 461 -62.15 139.56 15.42
CA LEU A 461 -62.29 140.96 14.92
C LEU A 461 -63.63 141.66 15.26
N ILE A 462 -63.78 142.95 15.57
CA ILE A 462 -62.99 144.09 16.12
C ILE A 462 -63.98 145.29 16.07
N PHE A 463 -63.95 146.18 17.07
CA PHE A 463 -64.40 147.61 17.04
C PHE A 463 -65.87 147.93 16.63
N ASP A 464 -66.59 148.87 17.25
CA ASP A 464 -66.15 150.10 17.87
C ASP A 464 -67.30 150.75 18.69
N LYS A 465 -66.90 151.66 19.58
CA LYS A 465 -67.63 152.90 19.89
C LYS A 465 -68.84 152.88 20.85
N VAL A 466 -68.50 153.28 22.09
CA VAL A 466 -69.16 154.37 22.82
C VAL A 466 -70.43 154.03 23.62
N VAL A 467 -70.19 153.64 24.88
CA VAL A 467 -70.36 154.51 26.07
C VAL A 467 -71.71 155.21 26.35
N SER A 468 -72.78 155.05 25.57
CA SER A 468 -74.10 155.53 26.01
C SER A 468 -75.11 154.41 26.02
N ASP A 469 -75.23 153.74 27.15
CA ASP A 469 -76.52 153.34 27.77
C ASP A 469 -76.32 152.13 28.71
N SER A 470 -75.34 152.31 29.60
CA SER A 470 -75.07 151.53 30.81
C SER A 470 -76.21 151.65 31.83
N LYS A 471 -77.37 151.13 31.46
CA LYS A 471 -78.48 150.79 32.38
C LYS A 471 -79.20 149.49 31.98
N GLN A 472 -79.04 149.03 30.73
CA GLN A 472 -79.55 147.74 30.22
C GLN A 472 -78.54 146.57 30.42
N LYS A 473 -77.25 146.86 30.62
CA LYS A 473 -76.14 145.87 30.69
C LYS A 473 -76.11 144.97 31.93
N VAL A 474 -76.94 145.22 32.95
CA VAL A 474 -77.05 144.31 34.11
C VAL A 474 -78.02 143.15 33.81
N GLN A 475 -78.92 143.30 32.84
CA GLN A 475 -79.93 142.28 32.51
C GLN A 475 -79.41 141.25 31.49
N ASP A 476 -78.51 141.64 30.59
CA ASP A 476 -77.89 140.73 29.60
C ASP A 476 -76.69 139.92 30.16
N LEU A 477 -76.07 140.39 31.25
CA LEU A 477 -74.99 139.67 31.95
C LEU A 477 -75.48 138.38 32.63
N ILE A 478 -76.77 138.31 33.00
CA ILE A 478 -77.38 137.09 33.56
C ILE A 478 -77.59 136.01 32.49
N GLN A 479 -77.88 136.40 31.24
CA GLN A 479 -78.10 135.46 30.14
C GLN A 479 -76.78 134.88 29.56
N ASN A 480 -75.71 135.68 29.53
CA ASN A 480 -74.39 135.20 29.06
C ASN A 480 -73.69 134.26 30.06
N ILE A 481 -73.91 134.42 31.36
CA ILE A 481 -73.41 133.47 32.37
C ILE A 481 -74.10 132.10 32.20
N GLN A 482 -75.37 132.07 31.80
CA GLN A 482 -76.10 130.82 31.54
C GLN A 482 -75.63 130.10 30.26
N GLN A 483 -75.27 130.81 29.19
CA GLN A 483 -74.71 130.20 27.97
C GLN A 483 -73.28 129.66 28.16
N SER A 484 -72.43 130.36 28.92
CA SER A 484 -71.08 129.85 29.25
C SER A 484 -71.13 128.61 30.15
N GLN A 485 -72.09 128.55 31.09
CA GLN A 485 -72.32 127.35 31.89
C GLN A 485 -72.76 126.14 31.04
N ALA A 486 -73.58 126.35 30.00
CA ALA A 486 -74.00 125.28 29.09
C ALA A 486 -72.84 124.71 28.26
N GLN A 487 -71.95 125.58 27.73
CA GLN A 487 -70.78 125.14 26.95
C GLN A 487 -69.75 124.40 27.81
N ASN A 488 -69.52 124.86 29.04
CA ASN A 488 -68.64 124.16 29.98
C ASN A 488 -69.23 122.81 30.42
N GLN A 489 -70.56 122.70 30.57
CA GLN A 489 -71.21 121.42 30.82
C GLN A 489 -71.09 120.45 29.63
N GLU A 490 -71.16 120.94 28.39
CA GLU A 490 -70.98 120.10 27.20
C GLU A 490 -69.53 119.60 27.06
N GLN A 491 -68.53 120.44 27.33
CA GLN A 491 -67.12 120.01 27.37
C GLN A 491 -66.86 119.00 28.49
N LEU A 492 -67.46 119.20 29.66
CA LEU A 492 -67.36 118.23 30.77
C LEU A 492 -67.94 116.87 30.35
N GLN A 493 -69.08 116.87 29.68
CA GLN A 493 -69.70 115.64 29.16
C GLN A 493 -68.83 114.94 28.12
N ARG A 494 -68.16 115.68 27.22
CA ARG A 494 -67.22 115.10 26.24
C ARG A 494 -66.01 114.46 26.93
N TYR A 495 -65.38 115.16 27.87
CA TYR A 495 -64.29 114.58 28.64
C TYR A 495 -64.73 113.37 29.46
N GLU A 496 -65.92 113.38 30.06
CA GLU A 496 -66.47 112.20 30.74
C GLU A 496 -66.71 111.04 29.79
N THR A 497 -67.17 111.27 28.56
CA THR A 497 -67.32 110.21 27.56
C THR A 497 -65.98 109.65 27.09
N GLU A 498 -64.97 110.49 26.89
CA GLU A 498 -63.61 110.03 26.55
C GLU A 498 -62.97 109.28 27.71
N LEU A 499 -63.14 109.74 28.96
CA LEU A 499 -62.66 109.04 30.14
C LEU A 499 -63.34 107.67 30.31
N LYS A 500 -64.64 107.56 30.00
CA LYS A 500 -65.37 106.29 29.96
C LYS A 500 -64.87 105.38 28.83
N ALA A 501 -64.58 105.93 27.65
CA ALA A 501 -64.02 105.16 26.54
C ALA A 501 -62.62 104.62 26.88
N ILE A 502 -61.71 105.48 27.37
CA ILE A 502 -60.34 105.11 27.78
C ILE A 502 -60.37 104.11 28.94
N THR A 503 -61.27 104.27 29.91
CA THR A 503 -61.40 103.29 31.01
C THR A 503 -61.95 101.96 30.53
N SER A 504 -62.84 101.93 29.53
CA SER A 504 -63.31 100.69 28.91
C SER A 504 -62.22 100.01 28.07
N GLU A 505 -61.41 100.78 27.34
CA GLU A 505 -60.28 100.29 26.56
C GLU A 505 -59.18 99.72 27.46
N ASN A 506 -58.83 100.41 28.54
CA ASN A 506 -57.89 99.92 29.55
C ASN A 506 -58.36 98.64 30.23
N ARG A 507 -59.68 98.47 30.45
CA ARG A 507 -60.24 97.20 30.93
C ARG A 507 -60.09 96.09 29.90
N ASN A 508 -60.34 96.37 28.63
CA ASN A 508 -60.17 95.38 27.56
C ASN A 508 -58.69 94.98 27.39
N LEU A 509 -57.76 95.94 27.41
CA LEU A 509 -56.32 95.70 27.36
C LEU A 509 -55.83 94.87 28.55
N LYS A 510 -56.41 95.10 29.74
CA LYS A 510 -56.12 94.28 30.92
C LYS A 510 -56.57 92.83 30.72
N ILE A 511 -57.78 92.62 30.19
CA ILE A 511 -58.30 91.28 29.89
C ILE A 511 -57.44 90.57 28.82
N THR A 512 -57.02 91.28 27.76
CA THR A 512 -56.16 90.67 26.73
C THR A 512 -54.77 90.34 27.28
N LYS A 513 -54.21 91.20 28.14
CA LYS A 513 -52.95 90.93 28.83
C LYS A 513 -53.05 89.69 29.72
N GLU A 514 -54.10 89.58 30.53
CA GLU A 514 -54.33 88.39 31.39
C GLU A 514 -54.50 87.11 30.55
N LYS A 515 -55.19 87.18 29.40
CA LYS A 515 -55.28 86.05 28.45
C LYS A 515 -53.92 85.67 27.88
N GLN A 516 -53.13 86.64 27.43
CA GLN A 516 -51.77 86.38 26.91
C GLN A 516 -50.86 85.80 27.99
N GLU A 517 -50.90 86.33 29.22
CA GLU A 517 -50.14 85.78 30.36
C GLU A 517 -50.56 84.34 30.69
N SER A 518 -51.86 84.02 30.60
CA SER A 518 -52.34 82.65 30.79
C SER A 518 -51.84 81.70 29.69
N SER A 519 -51.78 82.18 28.44
CA SER A 519 -51.26 81.42 27.30
C SER A 519 -49.75 81.21 27.41
N ILE A 520 -48.99 82.22 27.83
CA ILE A 520 -47.53 82.11 28.08
C ILE A 520 -47.28 81.07 29.16
N LYS A 521 -48.00 81.12 30.29
CA LYS A 521 -47.89 80.12 31.37
C LYS A 521 -48.28 78.70 30.93
N GLN A 522 -49.09 78.56 29.90
CA GLN A 522 -49.40 77.25 29.32
C GLN A 522 -48.25 76.76 28.45
N LEU A 523 -47.74 77.60 27.55
CA LEU A 523 -46.57 77.28 26.72
C LEU A 523 -45.32 76.98 27.57
N GLU A 524 -45.10 77.69 28.67
CA GLU A 524 -44.01 77.39 29.61
C GLU A 524 -44.13 76.00 30.23
N ARG A 525 -45.35 75.56 30.55
CA ARG A 525 -45.60 74.20 31.06
C ARG A 525 -45.37 73.16 29.98
N ASP A 526 -45.81 73.42 28.76
CA ASP A 526 -45.63 72.50 27.63
C ASP A 526 -44.13 72.36 27.28
N ILE A 527 -43.37 73.46 27.29
CA ILE A 527 -41.91 73.44 27.11
C ILE A 527 -41.23 72.62 28.20
N GLN A 528 -41.64 72.77 29.47
CA GLN A 528 -41.09 71.97 30.56
C GLN A 528 -41.39 70.48 30.41
N GLN A 529 -42.59 70.12 29.94
CA GLN A 529 -42.95 68.73 29.66
C GLN A 529 -42.13 68.15 28.52
N LEU A 530 -41.97 68.90 27.42
CA LEU A 530 -41.13 68.47 26.29
C LEU A 530 -39.66 68.30 26.71
N GLN A 531 -39.12 69.21 27.53
CA GLN A 531 -37.76 69.07 28.07
C GLN A 531 -37.60 67.84 28.97
N GLN A 532 -38.63 67.45 29.72
CA GLN A 532 -38.60 66.22 30.51
C GLN A 532 -38.67 64.96 29.62
N GLN A 533 -39.49 64.99 28.57
CA GLN A 533 -39.57 63.90 27.59
C GLN A 533 -38.26 63.72 26.83
N ASP A 534 -37.63 64.82 26.40
CA ASP A 534 -36.35 64.80 25.69
C ASP A 534 -35.24 64.18 26.57
N LYS A 535 -35.18 64.54 27.85
CA LYS A 535 -34.27 63.91 28.82
C LYS A 535 -34.54 62.42 29.02
N GLN A 536 -35.80 61.98 29.00
CA GLN A 536 -36.14 60.56 29.10
C GLN A 536 -35.68 59.80 27.85
N LEU A 537 -35.92 60.37 26.67
CA LEU A 537 -35.45 59.80 25.41
C LEU A 537 -33.92 59.72 25.35
N GLU A 538 -33.21 60.73 25.84
CA GLU A 538 -31.75 60.73 25.92
C GLU A 538 -31.24 59.60 26.81
N ILE A 539 -31.87 59.38 27.98
CA ILE A 539 -31.53 58.26 28.87
C ILE A 539 -31.80 56.91 28.21
N GLU A 540 -32.95 56.75 27.55
CA GLU A 540 -33.29 55.51 26.83
C GLU A 540 -32.35 55.25 25.66
N TRP A 541 -31.96 56.29 24.92
CA TRP A 541 -31.04 56.21 23.81
C TRP A 541 -29.64 55.80 24.28
N ASN A 542 -29.12 56.43 25.34
CA ASN A 542 -27.83 56.06 25.92
C ASN A 542 -27.83 54.61 26.44
N LYS A 543 -28.94 54.16 27.05
CA LYS A 543 -29.06 52.77 27.46
C LYS A 543 -29.02 51.79 26.27
N LYS A 544 -29.68 52.13 25.16
CA LYS A 544 -29.62 51.32 23.92
C LYS A 544 -28.22 51.30 23.32
N ILE A 545 -27.51 52.43 23.36
CA ILE A 545 -26.10 52.49 22.94
C ILE A 545 -25.26 51.55 23.80
N ASP A 546 -25.36 51.64 25.13
CA ASP A 546 -24.61 50.77 26.05
C ASP A 546 -24.88 49.28 25.80
N ASP A 547 -26.14 48.91 25.52
CA ASP A 547 -26.52 47.53 25.23
C ASP A 547 -25.95 47.05 23.87
N VAL A 548 -25.92 47.92 22.85
CA VAL A 548 -25.29 47.62 21.56
C VAL A 548 -23.78 47.51 21.69
N GLU A 549 -23.13 48.40 22.45
CA GLU A 549 -21.69 48.35 22.71
C GLU A 549 -21.28 47.06 23.43
N LYS A 550 -22.06 46.63 24.43
CA LYS A 550 -21.87 45.31 25.07
C LYS A 550 -22.02 44.17 24.08
N SER A 551 -23.06 44.20 23.23
CA SER A 551 -23.26 43.17 22.22
C SER A 551 -22.12 43.12 21.20
N ILE A 552 -21.57 44.27 20.80
CA ILE A 552 -20.40 44.35 19.92
C ILE A 552 -19.16 43.78 20.63
N HIS A 553 -18.98 44.08 21.91
CA HIS A 553 -17.86 43.54 22.70
C HIS A 553 -17.93 42.01 22.81
N ASP A 554 -19.09 41.46 23.16
CA ASP A 554 -19.30 40.02 23.28
C ASP A 554 -19.06 39.30 21.93
N ARG A 555 -19.53 39.89 20.82
CA ARG A 555 -19.28 39.34 19.47
C ARG A 555 -17.80 39.41 19.09
N ARG A 556 -17.08 40.48 19.45
CA ARG A 556 -15.63 40.56 19.22
C ARG A 556 -14.87 39.48 20.00
N GLN A 557 -15.29 39.22 21.25
CA GLN A 557 -14.71 38.14 22.05
C GLN A 557 -14.95 36.77 21.40
N GLN A 558 -16.18 36.50 20.93
CA GLN A 558 -16.49 35.26 20.22
C GLN A 558 -15.67 35.09 18.93
N ILE A 559 -15.45 36.18 18.17
CA ILE A 559 -14.60 36.16 16.98
C ILE A 559 -13.15 35.82 17.35
N HIS A 560 -12.61 36.38 18.44
CA HIS A 560 -11.27 36.04 18.92
C HIS A 560 -11.15 34.57 19.33
N GLU A 561 -12.12 34.04 20.08
CA GLU A 561 -12.15 32.62 20.47
C GLU A 561 -12.22 31.69 19.24
N LEU A 562 -12.99 32.06 18.21
CA LEU A 562 -13.05 31.31 16.96
C LEU A 562 -11.75 31.38 16.15
N LEU A 563 -11.07 32.54 16.14
CA LEU A 563 -9.77 32.70 15.48
C LEU A 563 -8.68 31.87 16.16
N ASP A 564 -8.66 31.83 17.49
CA ASP A 564 -7.72 30.99 18.25
C ASP A 564 -7.98 29.50 17.96
N SER A 565 -9.25 29.08 17.93
CA SER A 565 -9.62 27.70 17.55
C SER A 565 -9.25 27.36 16.10
N LEU A 566 -9.40 28.31 15.17
CA LEU A 566 -8.98 28.13 13.77
C LEU A 566 -7.46 27.99 13.67
N GLN A 567 -6.71 28.76 14.46
CA GLN A 567 -5.26 28.66 14.50
C GLN A 567 -4.81 27.30 15.07
N ASP A 568 -5.42 26.84 16.16
CA ASP A 568 -5.14 25.53 16.75
C ASP A 568 -5.41 24.39 15.75
N THR A 569 -6.58 24.40 15.11
CA THR A 569 -6.91 23.38 14.07
C THR A 569 -5.97 23.45 12.87
N SER A 570 -5.53 24.64 12.45
CA SER A 570 -4.52 24.80 11.40
C SER A 570 -3.16 24.21 11.79
N THR A 571 -2.75 24.38 13.06
CA THR A 571 -1.53 23.73 13.56
C THR A 571 -1.65 22.21 13.63
N GLU A 572 -2.82 21.69 14.01
CA GLU A 572 -3.10 20.25 14.03
C GLU A 572 -3.07 19.65 12.62
N ILE A 573 -3.70 20.30 11.63
CA ILE A 573 -3.64 19.91 10.21
C ILE A 573 -2.19 19.87 9.72
N SER A 574 -1.38 20.87 10.09
CA SER A 574 0.03 20.92 9.72
C SER A 574 0.82 19.75 10.32
N GLN A 575 0.57 19.40 11.60
CA GLN A 575 1.19 18.24 12.26
C GLN A 575 0.78 16.93 11.59
N LEU A 576 -0.51 16.76 11.27
CA LEU A 576 -1.02 15.58 10.57
C LEU A 576 -0.43 15.44 9.17
N LYS A 577 -0.23 16.55 8.44
CA LYS A 577 0.42 16.56 7.13
C LYS A 577 1.87 16.07 7.20
N VAL A 578 2.64 16.54 8.19
CA VAL A 578 4.02 16.08 8.43
C VAL A 578 4.04 14.60 8.83
N GLN A 579 3.09 14.16 9.66
CA GLN A 579 2.99 12.75 10.06
C GLN A 579 2.62 11.85 8.87
N ALA A 580 1.72 12.29 8.00
CA ALA A 580 1.34 11.57 6.79
C ALA A 580 2.52 11.41 5.84
N GLN A 581 3.28 12.48 5.57
CA GLN A 581 4.52 12.42 4.78
C GLN A 581 5.55 11.47 5.40
N THR A 582 5.74 11.54 6.73
CA THR A 582 6.67 10.63 7.43
C THR A 582 6.26 9.17 7.28
N ASN A 583 4.96 8.87 7.35
CA ASN A 583 4.44 7.52 7.15
C ASN A 583 4.56 7.06 5.69
N GLN A 584 4.38 7.96 4.73
CA GLN A 584 4.59 7.68 3.32
C GLN A 584 6.04 7.25 3.05
N TYR A 585 7.03 8.01 3.56
CA TYR A 585 8.44 7.63 3.42
C TYR A 585 8.77 6.28 4.09
N LYS A 586 8.17 5.99 5.26
CA LYS A 586 8.32 4.69 5.92
C LYS A 586 7.75 3.56 5.06
N LEU A 587 6.57 3.77 4.46
CA LEU A 587 5.93 2.79 3.60
C LEU A 587 6.75 2.53 2.33
N GLU A 588 7.24 3.57 1.67
CA GLU A 588 8.12 3.45 0.50
C GLU A 588 9.42 2.70 0.84
N TYR A 589 10.02 3.01 1.99
CA TYR A 589 11.21 2.30 2.47
C TYR A 589 10.93 0.82 2.76
N GLU A 590 9.83 0.50 3.44
CA GLU A 590 9.44 -0.89 3.72
C GLU A 590 9.09 -1.67 2.45
N LEU A 591 8.44 -1.04 1.47
CA LEU A 591 8.16 -1.63 0.17
C LEU A 591 9.46 -1.96 -0.58
N SER A 592 10.39 -1.01 -0.63
CA SER A 592 11.72 -1.23 -1.24
C SER A 592 12.49 -2.35 -0.53
N LEU A 593 12.45 -2.40 0.81
CA LEU A 593 13.06 -3.49 1.56
C LEU A 593 12.43 -4.84 1.19
N LYS A 594 11.09 -4.91 1.15
CA LYS A 594 10.35 -6.12 0.84
C LYS A 594 10.67 -6.61 -0.57
N GLU A 595 10.68 -5.72 -1.57
CA GLU A 595 11.06 -6.07 -2.94
C GLU A 595 12.48 -6.61 -3.00
N MET A 596 13.43 -6.00 -2.28
CA MET A 596 14.82 -6.47 -2.22
C MET A 596 14.92 -7.87 -1.58
N TYR A 597 14.21 -8.10 -0.47
CA TYR A 597 14.18 -9.40 0.22
C TYR A 597 13.51 -10.47 -0.63
N ASP A 598 12.37 -10.17 -1.26
CA ASP A 598 11.65 -11.10 -2.12
C ASP A 598 12.52 -11.45 -3.34
N THR A 599 13.12 -10.46 -4.00
CA THR A 599 14.01 -10.68 -5.16
C THR A 599 15.20 -11.55 -4.78
N HIS A 600 15.86 -11.26 -3.65
CA HIS A 600 17.00 -12.05 -3.18
C HIS A 600 16.59 -13.48 -2.74
N GLN A 601 15.41 -13.66 -2.14
CA GLN A 601 14.85 -14.97 -1.82
C GLN A 601 14.53 -15.77 -3.08
N TYR A 602 13.93 -15.14 -4.09
CA TYR A 602 13.63 -15.76 -5.38
C TYR A 602 14.92 -16.16 -6.11
N GLU A 603 15.91 -15.28 -6.18
CA GLU A 603 17.21 -15.59 -6.78
C GLU A 603 17.89 -16.77 -6.07
N ASN A 604 17.89 -16.79 -4.74
CA ASN A 604 18.49 -17.90 -3.98
C ASN A 604 17.75 -19.22 -4.19
N ARG A 605 16.41 -19.19 -4.27
CA ARG A 605 15.62 -20.40 -4.60
C ARG A 605 15.90 -20.85 -6.03
N MET A 606 15.98 -19.94 -6.98
CA MET A 606 16.32 -20.25 -8.38
C MET A 606 17.73 -20.82 -8.50
N ARG A 607 18.72 -20.26 -7.79
CA ARG A 607 20.08 -20.82 -7.73
C ARG A 607 20.07 -22.23 -7.15
N LYS A 608 19.35 -22.47 -6.04
CA LYS A 608 19.21 -23.82 -5.45
C LYS A 608 18.58 -24.82 -6.43
N ILE A 609 17.45 -24.46 -7.03
CA ILE A 609 16.76 -25.31 -8.01
C ILE A 609 17.66 -25.59 -9.20
N ASN A 610 18.37 -24.59 -9.72
CA ASN A 610 19.30 -24.78 -10.84
C ASN A 610 20.47 -25.69 -10.45
N THR A 611 21.04 -25.54 -9.25
CA THR A 611 22.09 -26.46 -8.76
C THR A 611 21.57 -27.88 -8.59
N GLU A 612 20.34 -28.07 -8.11
CA GLU A 612 19.71 -29.39 -7.97
C GLU A 612 19.42 -30.02 -9.34
N ILE A 613 18.93 -29.24 -10.31
CA ILE A 613 18.74 -29.68 -11.69
C ILE A 613 20.07 -30.10 -12.31
N GLU A 614 21.13 -29.30 -12.16
CA GLU A 614 22.45 -29.61 -12.71
C GLU A 614 23.06 -30.88 -12.06
N GLN A 615 22.91 -31.04 -10.75
CA GLN A 615 23.31 -32.26 -10.04
C GLN A 615 22.51 -33.48 -10.52
N SER A 616 21.20 -33.34 -10.69
CA SER A 616 20.33 -34.41 -11.19
C SER A 616 20.69 -34.81 -12.63
N GLN A 617 20.98 -33.84 -13.49
CA GLN A 617 21.45 -34.07 -14.86
C GLN A 617 22.80 -34.79 -14.88
N LYS A 618 23.79 -34.34 -14.07
CA LYS A 618 25.08 -35.02 -13.94
C LYS A 618 24.92 -36.45 -13.45
N LYS A 619 24.07 -36.69 -12.44
CA LYS A 619 23.79 -38.03 -11.92
C LYS A 619 23.13 -38.92 -12.99
N THR A 620 22.18 -38.37 -13.75
CA THR A 620 21.53 -39.10 -14.85
C THR A 620 22.52 -39.44 -15.95
N GLN A 621 23.45 -38.53 -16.26
CA GLN A 621 24.50 -38.77 -17.24
C GLN A 621 25.47 -39.87 -16.77
N ILE A 622 25.96 -39.81 -15.52
CA ILE A 622 26.83 -40.84 -14.95
C ILE A 622 26.12 -42.21 -14.97
N LEU A 623 24.85 -42.26 -14.55
CA LEU A 623 24.08 -43.51 -14.57
C LEU A 623 23.91 -44.06 -15.99
N ARG A 624 23.73 -43.22 -17.01
CA ARG A 624 23.68 -43.65 -18.42
C ARG A 624 25.03 -44.19 -18.88
N GLU A 625 26.13 -43.52 -18.55
CA GLU A 625 27.48 -43.96 -18.89
C GLU A 625 27.80 -45.31 -18.22
N GLU A 626 27.42 -45.49 -16.94
CA GLU A 626 27.55 -46.76 -16.23
C GLU A 626 26.68 -47.86 -16.85
N LEU A 627 25.42 -47.57 -17.19
CA LEU A 627 24.52 -48.52 -17.87
C LEU A 627 25.10 -48.98 -19.21
N THR A 628 25.70 -48.05 -19.96
CA THR A 628 26.31 -48.33 -21.26
C THR A 628 27.55 -49.21 -21.08
N ARG A 629 28.44 -48.87 -20.14
CA ARG A 629 29.61 -49.70 -19.81
C ARG A 629 29.25 -51.10 -19.34
N ILE A 630 28.23 -51.22 -18.50
CA ILE A 630 27.73 -52.52 -18.03
C ILE A 630 27.20 -53.31 -19.22
N SER A 631 26.40 -52.68 -20.09
CA SER A 631 25.87 -53.33 -21.29
C SER A 631 26.97 -53.81 -22.25
N GLU A 632 27.98 -52.98 -22.51
CA GLU A 632 29.13 -53.33 -23.34
C GLU A 632 29.92 -54.49 -22.72
N TYR A 633 30.23 -54.40 -21.44
CA TYR A 633 30.94 -55.45 -20.71
C TYR A 633 30.22 -56.81 -20.75
N TRP A 634 28.90 -56.83 -20.52
CA TRP A 634 28.13 -58.07 -20.61
C TRP A 634 28.05 -58.59 -22.03
N SER A 635 27.92 -57.71 -23.03
CA SER A 635 27.93 -58.11 -24.44
C SER A 635 29.23 -58.80 -24.81
N ASP A 636 30.37 -58.20 -24.48
CA ASP A 636 31.69 -58.75 -24.73
C ASP A 636 31.88 -60.08 -23.98
N TYR A 637 31.46 -60.15 -22.72
CA TYR A 637 31.55 -61.37 -21.91
C TYR A 637 30.75 -62.54 -22.51
N TYR A 638 29.52 -62.26 -22.97
CA TYR A 638 28.70 -63.29 -23.61
C TYR A 638 29.25 -63.70 -24.97
N GLU A 639 29.78 -62.76 -25.75
CA GLU A 639 30.38 -63.05 -27.05
C GLU A 639 31.65 -63.91 -26.93
N ASP A 640 32.52 -63.60 -25.96
CA ASP A 640 33.68 -64.42 -25.62
C ASP A 640 33.27 -65.82 -25.12
N SER A 641 32.29 -65.91 -24.21
CA SER A 641 31.79 -67.21 -23.72
C SER A 641 31.19 -68.05 -24.84
N ILE A 642 30.41 -67.46 -25.75
CA ILE A 642 29.84 -68.15 -26.90
C ILE A 642 30.97 -68.63 -27.83
N THR A 643 32.00 -67.83 -28.04
CA THR A 643 33.14 -68.19 -28.89
C THR A 643 33.94 -69.35 -28.30
N GLN A 644 34.21 -69.31 -26.99
CA GLN A 644 34.87 -70.40 -26.27
C GLN A 644 34.04 -71.69 -26.30
N LEU A 645 32.72 -71.59 -26.11
CA LEU A 645 31.82 -72.74 -26.19
C LEU A 645 31.78 -73.33 -27.61
N ARG A 646 31.74 -72.49 -28.65
CA ARG A 646 31.80 -72.95 -30.05
C ARG A 646 33.09 -73.68 -30.35
N GLN A 647 34.23 -73.12 -29.94
CA GLN A 647 35.54 -73.76 -30.11
C GLN A 647 35.60 -75.10 -29.36
N ARG A 648 35.04 -75.17 -28.14
CA ARG A 648 34.97 -76.41 -27.37
C ARG A 648 34.07 -77.45 -28.03
N ILE A 649 32.93 -77.06 -28.60
CA ILE A 649 32.04 -77.95 -29.36
C ILE A 649 32.74 -78.48 -30.61
N GLU A 650 33.51 -77.65 -31.30
CA GLU A 650 34.26 -78.03 -32.50
C GLU A 650 35.42 -78.99 -32.18
N GLU A 651 36.13 -78.76 -31.08
CA GLU A 651 37.07 -79.74 -30.49
C GLU A 651 36.39 -81.04 -30.07
N LEU A 652 35.11 -80.96 -29.66
CA LEU A 652 34.29 -82.07 -29.19
C LEU A 652 33.61 -82.89 -30.31
N ASN A 653 33.73 -82.49 -31.57
CA ASN A 653 33.16 -83.20 -32.71
C ASN A 653 33.71 -84.65 -32.82
N SER A 654 32.86 -85.63 -32.50
CA SER A 654 33.20 -87.02 -32.13
C SER A 654 33.23 -88.00 -33.30
N GLN A 655 32.93 -87.53 -34.51
CA GLN A 655 32.82 -88.36 -35.70
C GLN A 655 34.07 -89.20 -35.96
N SER A 656 35.27 -88.61 -35.79
CA SER A 656 36.53 -89.31 -36.05
C SER A 656 36.81 -90.48 -35.08
N LEU A 657 36.37 -90.39 -33.81
CA LEU A 657 36.61 -91.44 -32.82
C LEU A 657 35.60 -92.58 -32.97
N LEU A 658 34.35 -92.25 -33.29
CA LEU A 658 33.33 -93.24 -33.62
C LEU A 658 33.72 -94.03 -34.88
N ASP A 659 34.18 -93.34 -35.93
CA ASP A 659 34.70 -93.99 -37.14
C ASP A 659 35.91 -94.89 -36.86
N GLN A 660 36.75 -94.53 -35.89
CA GLN A 660 37.90 -95.33 -35.47
C GLN A 660 37.45 -96.61 -34.72
N ILE A 661 36.47 -96.49 -33.82
CA ILE A 661 35.90 -97.65 -33.11
C ILE A 661 35.21 -98.60 -34.10
N ASP A 662 34.47 -98.07 -35.08
CA ASP A 662 33.82 -98.90 -36.11
C ASP A 662 34.83 -99.65 -36.98
N LYS A 663 35.95 -99.00 -37.35
CA LYS A 663 37.06 -99.67 -38.06
C LYS A 663 37.69 -100.77 -37.21
N LEU A 664 37.95 -100.53 -35.93
CA LEU A 664 38.51 -101.52 -35.01
C LEU A 664 37.54 -102.71 -34.82
N LEU A 665 36.24 -102.44 -34.69
CA LEU A 665 35.20 -103.46 -34.62
C LEU A 665 35.16 -104.33 -35.87
N HIS A 666 35.30 -103.73 -37.06
CA HIS A 666 35.35 -104.48 -38.31
C HIS A 666 36.58 -105.41 -38.36
N GLN A 667 37.76 -104.92 -37.98
CA GLN A 667 38.99 -105.72 -37.91
C GLN A 667 38.87 -106.86 -36.89
N ILE A 668 38.27 -106.63 -35.73
CA ILE A 668 38.03 -107.68 -34.72
C ILE A 668 37.12 -108.77 -35.29
N LYS A 669 36.03 -108.40 -36.00
CA LYS A 669 35.12 -109.34 -36.64
C LYS A 669 35.80 -110.18 -37.72
N GLU A 670 36.66 -109.57 -38.55
CA GLU A 670 37.45 -110.30 -39.55
C GLU A 670 38.40 -111.30 -38.88
N LYS A 671 39.10 -110.89 -37.82
CA LYS A 671 39.99 -111.78 -37.07
C LYS A 671 39.23 -112.92 -36.39
N ASP A 672 38.02 -112.68 -35.90
CA ASP A 672 37.15 -113.71 -35.33
C ASP A 672 36.70 -114.75 -36.35
N ALA A 673 36.39 -114.32 -37.57
CA ALA A 673 36.06 -115.24 -38.66
C ALA A 673 37.25 -116.17 -38.98
N ILE A 674 38.46 -115.60 -39.11
CA ILE A 674 39.69 -116.35 -39.38
C ILE A 674 40.04 -117.29 -38.22
N LEU A 675 39.94 -116.82 -36.97
CA LEU A 675 40.19 -117.65 -35.78
C LEU A 675 39.21 -118.82 -35.70
N SER A 676 37.94 -118.59 -36.03
CA SER A 676 36.92 -119.65 -36.07
C SER A 676 37.29 -120.71 -37.11
N GLU A 677 37.67 -120.29 -38.33
CA GLU A 677 38.10 -121.20 -39.41
C GLU A 677 39.35 -122.00 -39.02
N LEU A 678 40.36 -121.35 -38.43
CA LEU A 678 41.56 -122.02 -37.92
C LEU A 678 41.23 -123.00 -36.79
N GLN A 679 40.30 -122.66 -35.90
CA GLN A 679 39.89 -123.54 -34.80
C GLN A 679 39.18 -124.80 -35.32
N TYR A 680 38.34 -124.68 -36.35
CA TYR A 680 37.78 -125.83 -37.05
C TYR A 680 38.89 -126.67 -37.70
N GLY A 681 39.82 -126.06 -38.43
CA GLY A 681 40.93 -126.76 -39.07
C GLY A 681 41.90 -127.45 -38.09
N ILE A 682 42.16 -126.85 -36.92
CA ILE A 682 42.96 -127.46 -35.85
C ILE A 682 42.23 -128.68 -35.28
N ASN A 683 40.93 -128.57 -35.01
CA ASN A 683 40.11 -129.68 -34.51
C ASN A 683 40.01 -130.83 -35.52
N ASP A 684 39.89 -130.53 -36.81
CA ASP A 684 39.85 -131.54 -37.88
C ASP A 684 41.18 -132.32 -37.95
N ILE A 685 42.32 -131.64 -37.94
CA ILE A 685 43.63 -132.29 -37.88
C ILE A 685 43.79 -133.12 -36.60
N GLN A 686 43.32 -132.60 -35.46
CA GLN A 686 43.38 -133.31 -34.18
C GLN A 686 42.48 -134.57 -34.16
N ASN A 687 41.35 -134.53 -34.85
CA ASN A 687 40.45 -135.66 -35.07
C ASN A 687 41.03 -136.68 -36.08
N GLU A 688 41.77 -136.23 -37.09
CA GLU A 688 42.48 -137.12 -38.03
C GLU A 688 43.67 -137.81 -37.36
N VAL A 689 44.48 -137.06 -36.61
CA VAL A 689 45.63 -137.60 -35.83
C VAL A 689 45.18 -138.64 -34.79
N SER A 690 43.96 -138.54 -34.25
CA SER A 690 43.41 -139.51 -33.29
C SER A 690 42.77 -140.76 -33.92
N LYS A 691 42.48 -140.76 -35.23
CA LYS A 691 41.83 -141.88 -35.94
C LYS A 691 42.79 -142.79 -36.72
N VAL A 692 44.04 -142.41 -36.90
CA VAL A 692 44.94 -143.00 -37.91
C VAL A 692 46.02 -143.94 -37.32
N HIS A 693 46.20 -145.13 -37.91
CA HIS A 693 47.32 -146.09 -37.68
C HIS A 693 48.36 -146.02 -38.82
N SER A 694 48.70 -144.81 -39.31
CA SER A 694 49.53 -144.63 -40.50
C SER A 694 51.04 -144.56 -40.21
N THR A 695 51.81 -144.55 -41.29
CA THR A 695 53.27 -144.44 -41.31
C THR A 695 53.77 -143.15 -40.65
N ASP A 696 54.85 -143.26 -39.89
CA ASP A 696 55.44 -142.20 -39.04
C ASP A 696 55.66 -140.85 -39.78
N GLN A 697 55.84 -140.88 -41.10
CA GLN A 697 55.98 -139.68 -41.96
C GLN A 697 54.70 -138.82 -42.07
N GLU A 698 53.52 -139.43 -42.23
CA GLU A 698 52.26 -138.69 -42.38
C GLU A 698 51.86 -138.04 -41.04
N LEU A 699 52.11 -138.75 -39.94
CA LEU A 699 51.92 -138.23 -38.59
C LEU A 699 52.85 -137.04 -38.31
N GLN A 700 54.07 -137.06 -38.84
CA GLN A 700 55.02 -135.96 -38.68
C GLN A 700 54.60 -134.73 -39.50
N GLN A 701 54.07 -134.91 -40.71
CA GLN A 701 53.51 -133.83 -41.52
C GLN A 701 52.25 -133.22 -40.88
N ALA A 702 51.31 -134.03 -40.40
CA ALA A 702 50.12 -133.56 -39.69
C ALA A 702 50.48 -132.82 -38.38
N LYS A 703 51.52 -133.27 -37.66
CA LYS A 703 52.06 -132.56 -36.48
C LYS A 703 52.68 -131.21 -36.84
N GLN A 704 53.41 -131.13 -37.96
CA GLN A 704 53.98 -129.86 -38.44
C GLN A 704 52.88 -128.89 -38.86
N GLU A 705 51.90 -129.35 -39.64
CA GLU A 705 50.75 -128.53 -40.06
C GLU A 705 49.92 -128.05 -38.85
N TYR A 706 49.69 -128.92 -37.87
CA TYR A 706 49.07 -128.55 -36.60
C TYR A 706 49.87 -127.46 -35.88
N GLN A 707 51.19 -127.62 -35.76
CA GLN A 707 52.05 -126.64 -35.08
C GLN A 707 52.06 -125.28 -35.80
N GLU A 708 52.02 -125.27 -37.14
CA GLU A 708 51.95 -124.03 -37.92
C GLU A 708 50.59 -123.35 -37.77
N LYS A 709 49.48 -124.09 -37.89
CA LYS A 709 48.12 -123.56 -37.65
C LYS A 709 47.95 -123.07 -36.21
N PHE A 710 48.53 -123.76 -35.23
CA PHE A 710 48.51 -123.35 -33.82
C PHE A 710 49.33 -122.08 -33.56
N LYS A 711 50.52 -121.94 -34.17
CA LYS A 711 51.31 -120.70 -34.11
C LYS A 711 50.57 -119.53 -34.76
N LEU A 712 49.91 -119.76 -35.89
CA LEU A 712 49.11 -118.74 -36.57
C LEU A 712 47.88 -118.35 -35.74
N TYR A 713 47.18 -119.32 -35.14
CA TYR A 713 46.08 -119.09 -34.21
C TYR A 713 46.51 -118.21 -33.04
N HIS A 714 47.64 -118.52 -32.38
CA HIS A 714 48.16 -117.69 -31.29
C HIS A 714 48.56 -116.28 -31.72
N ARG A 715 49.16 -116.14 -32.91
CA ARG A 715 49.48 -114.81 -33.45
C ARG A 715 48.22 -113.97 -33.66
N LEU A 716 47.19 -114.55 -34.29
CA LEU A 716 45.92 -113.87 -34.52
C LEU A 716 45.17 -113.57 -33.21
N LEU A 717 45.26 -114.44 -32.21
CA LEU A 717 44.70 -114.19 -30.88
C LEU A 717 45.38 -112.98 -30.21
N ASN A 718 46.70 -112.85 -30.36
CA ASN A 718 47.45 -111.71 -29.83
C ASN A 718 47.10 -110.41 -30.58
N GLU A 719 47.02 -110.46 -31.91
CA GLU A 719 46.55 -109.31 -32.71
C GLU A 719 45.14 -108.88 -32.32
N LYS A 720 44.23 -109.84 -32.11
CA LYS A 720 42.87 -109.56 -31.61
C LYS A 720 42.89 -108.89 -30.24
N SER A 721 43.75 -109.35 -29.32
CA SER A 721 43.92 -108.74 -28.00
C SER A 721 44.36 -107.27 -28.12
N ILE A 722 45.34 -106.99 -28.98
CA ILE A 722 45.82 -105.62 -29.22
C ILE A 722 44.71 -104.73 -29.78
N LEU A 723 43.89 -105.25 -30.69
CA LEU A 723 42.74 -104.51 -31.23
C LEU A 723 41.67 -104.20 -30.17
N TYR A 724 41.41 -105.12 -29.24
CA TYR A 724 40.52 -104.86 -28.10
C TYR A 724 41.07 -103.79 -27.17
N ASP A 725 42.37 -103.82 -26.86
CA ASP A 725 43.00 -102.81 -26.01
C ASP A 725 42.91 -101.42 -26.67
N GLN A 726 43.16 -101.33 -27.98
CA GLN A 726 42.98 -100.10 -28.74
C GLN A 726 41.53 -99.61 -28.71
N MET A 727 40.56 -100.50 -28.95
CA MET A 727 39.14 -100.18 -28.92
C MET A 727 38.71 -99.73 -27.52
N TYR A 728 39.24 -100.35 -26.46
CA TYR A 728 38.98 -99.98 -25.08
C TYR A 728 39.52 -98.59 -24.74
N VAL A 729 40.73 -98.26 -25.20
CA VAL A 729 41.30 -96.91 -25.03
C VAL A 729 40.44 -95.87 -25.75
N SER A 730 40.04 -96.12 -27.00
CA SER A 730 39.15 -95.22 -27.75
C SER A 730 37.77 -95.06 -27.09
N ALA A 731 37.18 -96.14 -26.59
CA ALA A 731 35.90 -96.10 -25.87
C ALA A 731 36.01 -95.30 -24.55
N ARG A 732 37.12 -95.46 -23.82
CA ARG A 732 37.36 -94.68 -22.60
C ARG A 732 37.57 -93.19 -22.87
N GLN A 733 38.19 -92.85 -24.01
CA GLN A 733 38.30 -91.46 -24.46
C GLN A 733 36.93 -90.85 -24.80
N LEU A 734 36.01 -91.62 -25.38
CA LEU A 734 34.62 -91.17 -25.60
C LEU A 734 33.89 -90.91 -24.28
N ILE A 735 33.95 -91.86 -23.32
CA ILE A 735 33.30 -91.70 -22.01
C ILE A 735 33.80 -90.44 -21.30
N ASN A 736 35.12 -90.22 -21.26
CA ASN A 736 35.69 -89.02 -20.64
C ASN A 736 35.26 -87.73 -21.34
N ARG A 737 35.01 -87.76 -22.66
CA ARG A 737 34.46 -86.62 -23.40
C ARG A 737 32.99 -86.39 -23.08
N ASP A 738 32.19 -87.45 -23.01
CA ASP A 738 30.76 -87.36 -22.67
C ASP A 738 30.59 -86.78 -21.26
N GLU A 739 31.41 -87.18 -20.28
CA GLU A 739 31.43 -86.55 -18.95
C GLU A 739 31.71 -85.04 -19.03
N LEU A 740 32.60 -84.63 -19.93
CA LEU A 740 32.95 -83.22 -20.11
C LEU A 740 31.83 -82.45 -20.84
N ILE A 741 31.15 -83.08 -21.79
CA ILE A 741 29.94 -82.54 -22.44
C ILE A 741 28.84 -82.34 -21.40
N ILE A 742 28.58 -83.33 -20.55
CA ILE A 742 27.56 -83.23 -19.49
C ILE A 742 27.88 -82.08 -18.53
N LYS A 743 29.14 -81.93 -18.11
CA LYS A 743 29.56 -80.79 -17.26
C LYS A 743 29.36 -79.45 -17.96
N ASN A 744 29.70 -79.35 -19.24
CA ASN A 744 29.48 -78.13 -20.02
C ASN A 744 27.98 -77.82 -20.18
N GLU A 745 27.14 -78.83 -20.42
CA GLU A 745 25.67 -78.65 -20.49
C GLU A 745 25.10 -78.16 -19.16
N GLN A 746 25.56 -78.69 -18.03
CA GLN A 746 25.17 -78.21 -16.70
C GLN A 746 25.54 -76.74 -16.50
N GLU A 747 26.74 -76.34 -16.92
CA GLU A 747 27.19 -74.95 -16.82
C GLU A 747 26.39 -74.02 -17.76
N ILE A 748 26.08 -74.47 -18.98
CA ILE A 748 25.20 -73.74 -19.91
C ILE A 748 23.82 -73.52 -19.28
N VAL A 749 23.24 -74.53 -18.62
CA VAL A 749 21.95 -74.40 -17.94
C VAL A 749 22.04 -73.38 -16.80
N ARG A 750 23.14 -73.39 -16.03
CA ARG A 750 23.38 -72.42 -14.96
C ARG A 750 23.50 -70.99 -15.48
N ILE A 751 24.33 -70.76 -16.50
CA ILE A 751 24.48 -69.45 -17.14
C ILE A 751 23.15 -68.97 -17.72
N LYS A 752 22.35 -69.86 -18.30
CA LYS A 752 21.03 -69.53 -18.82
C LYS A 752 20.07 -69.06 -17.73
N TYR A 753 20.11 -69.70 -16.55
CA TYR A 753 19.33 -69.27 -15.39
C TYR A 753 19.75 -67.87 -14.91
N ASP A 754 21.05 -67.59 -14.83
CA ASP A 754 21.57 -66.28 -14.43
C ASP A 754 21.23 -65.16 -15.44
N ILE A 755 21.24 -65.49 -16.75
CA ILE A 755 20.74 -64.59 -17.81
C ILE A 755 19.27 -64.26 -17.58
N ASP A 756 18.44 -65.26 -17.28
CA ASP A 756 17.00 -65.03 -17.10
C ASP A 756 16.69 -64.22 -15.83
N ILE A 757 17.45 -64.40 -14.74
CA ILE A 757 17.40 -63.51 -13.57
C ILE A 757 17.78 -62.08 -13.95
N SER A 758 18.90 -61.92 -14.67
CA SER A 758 19.39 -60.59 -15.09
C SER A 758 18.42 -59.87 -16.01
N LYS A 759 17.72 -60.61 -16.90
CA LYS A 759 16.64 -60.07 -17.73
C LYS A 759 15.48 -59.57 -16.88
N LEU A 760 15.06 -60.35 -15.88
CA LEU A 760 13.98 -59.94 -14.96
C LEU A 760 14.36 -58.66 -14.20
N GLU A 761 15.59 -58.56 -13.71
CA GLU A 761 16.09 -57.34 -13.06
C GLU A 761 16.14 -56.14 -14.01
N MET A 762 16.57 -56.34 -15.27
CA MET A 762 16.54 -55.29 -16.29
C MET A 762 15.12 -54.84 -16.61
N GLU A 763 14.15 -55.77 -16.63
CA GLU A 763 12.74 -55.46 -16.90
C GLU A 763 12.12 -54.65 -15.76
N GLN A 764 12.40 -55.01 -14.50
CA GLN A 764 12.01 -54.20 -13.33
C GLN A 764 12.64 -52.80 -13.35
N LYS A 765 13.93 -52.70 -13.71
CA LYS A 765 14.60 -51.39 -13.84
C LYS A 765 13.99 -50.56 -14.98
N LYS A 766 13.59 -51.18 -16.09
CA LYS A 766 12.89 -50.49 -17.18
C LYS A 766 11.53 -49.96 -16.75
N GLU A 767 10.74 -50.74 -15.99
CA GLU A 767 9.47 -50.26 -15.43
C GLU A 767 9.67 -49.04 -14.52
N LEU A 768 10.68 -49.06 -13.65
CA LEU A 768 11.01 -47.92 -12.79
C LEU A 768 11.43 -46.68 -13.60
N VAL A 769 12.18 -46.84 -14.68
CA VAL A 769 12.54 -45.74 -15.60
C VAL A 769 11.28 -45.15 -16.24
N VAL A 770 10.35 -45.99 -16.71
CA VAL A 770 9.07 -45.52 -17.27
C VAL A 770 8.26 -44.75 -16.22
N GLU A 771 8.19 -45.24 -14.97
CA GLU A 771 7.50 -44.54 -13.88
C GLU A 771 8.13 -43.16 -13.62
N LEU A 772 9.46 -43.07 -13.53
CA LEU A 772 10.16 -41.80 -13.34
C LEU A 772 9.96 -40.84 -14.52
N GLU A 773 9.91 -41.33 -15.75
CA GLU A 773 9.59 -40.52 -16.93
C GLU A 773 8.16 -39.97 -16.88
N THR A 774 7.19 -40.77 -16.45
CA THR A 774 5.81 -40.29 -16.27
C THR A 774 5.69 -39.21 -15.17
N GLN A 775 6.42 -39.35 -14.06
CA GLN A 775 6.47 -38.33 -13.01
C GLN A 775 7.11 -37.03 -13.53
N LEU A 776 8.18 -37.13 -14.33
CA LEU A 776 8.86 -35.99 -14.94
C LEU A 776 7.92 -35.25 -15.92
N GLU A 777 7.14 -36.00 -16.70
CA GLU A 777 6.17 -35.41 -17.63
C GLU A 777 4.99 -34.71 -16.90
N GLN A 778 4.50 -35.28 -15.80
CA GLN A 778 3.52 -34.61 -14.92
C GLN A 778 4.08 -33.30 -14.33
N LEU A 779 5.34 -33.30 -13.88
CA LEU A 779 6.04 -32.10 -13.39
C LEU A 779 6.20 -31.04 -14.50
N LYS A 780 6.51 -31.44 -15.73
CA LYS A 780 6.54 -30.50 -16.88
C LYS A 780 5.16 -29.92 -17.19
N ALA A 781 4.09 -30.72 -17.11
CA ALA A 781 2.73 -30.25 -17.33
C ALA A 781 2.32 -29.20 -16.28
N THR A 782 2.56 -29.47 -15.00
CA THR A 782 2.30 -28.51 -13.91
C THR A 782 3.12 -27.23 -14.05
N TYR A 783 4.39 -27.32 -14.46
CA TYR A 783 5.22 -26.15 -14.76
C TYR A 783 4.63 -25.30 -15.91
N LYS A 784 4.11 -25.95 -16.96
CA LYS A 784 3.47 -25.26 -18.09
C LYS A 784 2.18 -24.54 -17.69
N GLU A 785 1.38 -25.14 -16.80
CA GLU A 785 0.19 -24.51 -16.23
C GLU A 785 0.54 -23.29 -15.38
N LEU A 786 1.53 -23.41 -14.48
CA LEU A 786 2.01 -22.30 -13.66
C LEU A 786 2.53 -21.15 -14.53
N LYS A 787 3.25 -21.45 -15.61
CA LYS A 787 3.74 -20.44 -16.55
C LYS A 787 2.60 -19.71 -17.27
N LEU A 788 1.51 -20.41 -17.61
CA LEU A 788 0.32 -19.78 -18.18
C LEU A 788 -0.40 -18.89 -17.17
N GLU A 789 -0.47 -19.30 -15.90
CA GLU A 789 -1.09 -18.50 -14.84
C GLU A 789 -0.30 -17.22 -14.55
N ILE A 790 1.03 -17.29 -14.50
CA ILE A 790 1.90 -16.11 -14.41
C ILE A 790 1.58 -15.13 -15.55
N LYS A 791 1.47 -15.62 -16.79
CA LYS A 791 1.14 -14.77 -17.94
C LYS A 791 -0.25 -14.12 -17.85
N ARG A 792 -1.21 -14.77 -17.19
CA ARG A 792 -2.54 -14.18 -16.92
C ARG A 792 -2.47 -13.08 -15.86
N LEU A 793 -1.69 -13.31 -14.81
CA LEU A 793 -1.48 -12.33 -13.75
C LEU A 793 -0.73 -11.10 -14.26
N GLU A 794 0.28 -11.27 -15.12
CA GLU A 794 0.97 -10.18 -15.80
C GLU A 794 0.00 -9.31 -16.62
N LYS A 795 -0.85 -9.91 -17.45
CA LYS A 795 -1.89 -9.17 -18.21
C LYS A 795 -2.87 -8.44 -17.31
N ARG A 796 -3.22 -9.01 -16.16
CA ARG A 796 -4.10 -8.35 -15.18
C ARG A 796 -3.41 -7.15 -14.54
N ALA A 797 -2.11 -7.27 -14.24
CA ALA A 797 -1.32 -6.16 -13.72
C ALA A 797 -1.21 -5.02 -14.74
N GLU A 798 -0.97 -5.33 -16.02
CA GLU A 798 -0.97 -4.34 -17.12
C GLU A 798 -2.31 -3.60 -17.22
N LEU A 799 -3.44 -4.32 -17.15
CA LEU A 799 -4.77 -3.70 -17.20
C LEU A 799 -5.02 -2.76 -16.00
N LEU A 800 -4.59 -3.17 -14.81
CA LEU A 800 -4.69 -2.34 -13.61
C LEU A 800 -3.81 -1.09 -13.72
N GLN A 801 -2.62 -1.21 -14.31
CA GLN A 801 -1.73 -0.07 -14.53
C GLN A 801 -2.31 0.94 -15.52
N VAL A 802 -2.96 0.47 -16.60
CA VAL A 802 -3.70 1.36 -17.53
C VAL A 802 -4.87 2.05 -16.81
N THR A 803 -5.58 1.33 -15.95
CA THR A 803 -6.70 1.91 -15.17
C THR A 803 -6.20 2.97 -14.18
N LEU A 804 -5.08 2.72 -13.50
CA LEU A 804 -4.44 3.70 -12.62
C LEU A 804 -4.06 4.96 -13.40
N LYS A 805 -3.41 4.81 -14.55
CA LYS A 805 -3.07 5.95 -15.41
C LYS A 805 -4.29 6.76 -15.84
N GLN A 806 -5.39 6.10 -16.22
CA GLN A 806 -6.64 6.80 -16.53
C GLN A 806 -7.18 7.59 -15.34
N LYS A 807 -7.03 7.09 -14.11
CA LYS A 807 -7.45 7.79 -12.89
C LYS A 807 -6.50 8.94 -12.51
N GLU A 808 -5.21 8.81 -12.81
CA GLU A 808 -4.25 9.91 -12.70
C GLU A 808 -4.60 11.02 -13.70
N ASP A 809 -4.86 10.68 -14.98
CA ASP A 809 -5.28 11.65 -16.01
C ASP A 809 -6.61 12.35 -15.64
N GLU A 810 -7.57 11.62 -15.04
CA GLU A 810 -8.81 12.21 -14.51
C GLU A 810 -8.55 13.18 -13.34
N LEU A 811 -7.62 12.85 -12.45
CA LEU A 811 -7.23 13.71 -11.33
C LEU A 811 -6.58 15.00 -11.83
N ASP A 812 -5.68 14.91 -12.80
CA ASP A 812 -5.02 16.07 -13.41
C ASP A 812 -6.06 17.01 -14.07
N GLN A 813 -7.07 16.47 -14.75
CA GLN A 813 -8.18 17.26 -15.29
C GLN A 813 -9.01 17.95 -14.21
N LEU A 814 -9.29 17.27 -13.10
CA LEU A 814 -9.99 17.87 -11.96
C LEU A 814 -9.15 18.98 -11.32
N GLU A 815 -7.84 18.79 -11.18
CA GLU A 815 -6.94 19.83 -10.68
C GLU A 815 -6.86 21.05 -11.62
N GLU A 816 -6.83 20.84 -12.93
CA GLU A 816 -6.86 21.93 -13.91
C GLU A 816 -8.17 22.72 -13.82
N MET A 817 -9.32 22.04 -13.74
CA MET A 817 -10.61 22.73 -13.52
C MET A 817 -10.67 23.49 -12.19
N LEU A 818 -10.04 22.98 -11.13
CA LEU A 818 -9.95 23.69 -9.86
C LEU A 818 -9.11 24.97 -10.00
N ARG A 819 -7.95 24.90 -10.68
CA ARG A 819 -7.13 26.09 -10.97
C ARG A 819 -7.87 27.12 -11.82
N ASP A 820 -8.61 26.67 -12.83
CA ASP A 820 -9.42 27.58 -13.65
C ASP A 820 -10.52 28.26 -12.83
N ARG A 821 -11.14 27.53 -11.90
CA ARG A 821 -12.11 28.13 -10.97
C ARG A 821 -11.46 29.11 -10.01
N ASP A 822 -10.29 28.80 -9.49
CA ASP A 822 -9.54 29.71 -8.62
C ASP A 822 -9.13 30.98 -9.36
N ASN A 823 -8.68 30.86 -10.62
CA ASN A 823 -8.40 32.02 -11.49
C ASN A 823 -9.65 32.87 -11.74
N VAL A 824 -10.81 32.23 -11.94
CA VAL A 824 -12.09 32.95 -12.09
C VAL A 824 -12.48 33.64 -10.79
N ILE A 825 -12.27 32.98 -9.63
CA ILE A 825 -12.51 33.60 -8.33
C ILE A 825 -11.59 34.80 -8.16
N GLU A 826 -10.29 34.68 -8.43
CA GLU A 826 -9.33 35.77 -8.32
C GLU A 826 -9.68 36.94 -9.28
N GLU A 827 -10.06 36.65 -10.52
CA GLU A 827 -10.51 37.66 -11.49
C GLU A 827 -11.81 38.34 -11.04
N LEU A 828 -12.77 37.58 -10.49
CA LEU A 828 -14.00 38.14 -9.91
C LEU A 828 -13.70 39.00 -8.69
N GLU A 829 -12.82 38.55 -7.80
CA GLU A 829 -12.36 39.30 -6.62
C GLU A 829 -11.65 40.59 -7.03
N ARG A 830 -10.83 40.55 -8.08
CA ARG A 830 -10.17 41.73 -8.65
C ARG A 830 -11.17 42.71 -9.29
N GLN A 831 -12.20 42.20 -9.97
CA GLN A 831 -13.29 43.03 -10.50
C GLN A 831 -14.16 43.64 -9.38
N ILE A 832 -14.21 43.01 -8.21
CA ILE A 832 -14.93 43.49 -7.03
C ILE A 832 -14.09 44.48 -6.20
N GLY A 833 -12.76 44.35 -6.18
CA GLY A 833 -11.86 45.12 -5.31
C GLY A 833 -11.72 46.63 -5.59
N ASP A 834 -11.95 47.10 -6.81
CA ASP A 834 -11.68 48.51 -7.21
C ASP A 834 -12.92 49.35 -7.58
N ARG A 835 -14.14 48.84 -7.37
CA ARG A 835 -15.37 49.63 -7.51
C ARG A 835 -16.08 49.73 -6.17
N PRO A 836 -16.37 50.93 -5.63
CA PRO A 836 -17.41 51.06 -4.61
C PRO A 836 -18.74 50.65 -5.26
N ILE A 837 -19.16 49.42 -4.99
CA ILE A 837 -20.35 48.80 -5.57
C ILE A 837 -21.59 49.34 -4.83
N GLU A 838 -22.32 50.22 -5.51
CA GLU A 838 -23.78 50.28 -5.39
C GLU A 838 -24.33 48.91 -5.79
N LEU A 839 -24.87 48.19 -4.81
CA LEU A 839 -25.41 46.83 -4.92
C LEU A 839 -26.36 46.69 -6.13
N PRO A 840 -25.99 45.93 -7.18
CA PRO A 840 -26.94 45.41 -8.14
C PRO A 840 -27.70 44.28 -7.45
N LYS A 841 -29.02 44.41 -7.39
CA LYS A 841 -29.94 43.44 -6.81
C LYS A 841 -29.62 42.01 -7.29
N PRO A 842 -29.60 41.02 -6.38
CA PRO A 842 -29.37 39.64 -6.76
C PRO A 842 -30.43 39.24 -7.78
N VAL A 843 -30.00 38.65 -8.90
CA VAL A 843 -30.92 38.04 -9.84
C VAL A 843 -31.49 36.82 -9.15
N GLU A 844 -32.61 37.02 -8.45
CA GLU A 844 -33.37 35.97 -7.79
C GLU A 844 -33.67 34.89 -8.83
N ALA A 845 -33.15 33.68 -8.59
CA ALA A 845 -33.53 32.51 -9.37
C ALA A 845 -35.06 32.46 -9.44
N LYS A 846 -35.61 32.52 -10.66
CA LYS A 846 -37.04 32.68 -10.95
C LYS A 846 -37.85 31.66 -10.14
N LYS A 847 -38.44 32.10 -9.01
CA LYS A 847 -39.32 31.26 -8.19
C LYS A 847 -40.57 30.98 -9.00
N ILE A 848 -40.76 29.72 -9.37
CA ILE A 848 -41.94 29.25 -10.11
C ILE A 848 -43.10 29.18 -9.12
N LEU A 849 -43.91 30.25 -9.01
CA LEU A 849 -45.11 30.27 -8.16
C LEU A 849 -46.25 29.49 -8.80
N TYR A 850 -46.90 28.60 -8.04
CA TYR A 850 -48.10 27.89 -8.47
C TYR A 850 -49.33 28.80 -8.38
N ARG A 851 -50.06 28.97 -9.49
CA ARG A 851 -51.28 29.79 -9.57
C ARG A 851 -52.52 28.89 -9.55
N PRO A 852 -53.39 28.98 -8.51
CA PRO A 852 -54.60 28.19 -8.45
C PRO A 852 -55.68 28.69 -9.42
N ILE A 853 -56.56 27.79 -9.84
CA ILE A 853 -57.80 28.11 -10.53
C ILE A 853 -58.79 28.63 -9.49
N LYS A 854 -59.15 29.91 -9.62
CA LYS A 854 -60.12 30.57 -8.75
C LYS A 854 -61.45 29.80 -8.76
N GLY A 855 -61.93 29.43 -7.57
CA GLY A 855 -63.18 28.68 -7.40
C GLY A 855 -63.02 27.17 -7.22
N ASP A 856 -61.81 26.62 -7.40
CA ASP A 856 -61.50 25.25 -6.96
C ASP A 856 -60.80 25.30 -5.59
N LEU A 857 -61.56 25.01 -4.54
CA LEU A 857 -61.05 25.03 -3.16
C LEU A 857 -59.88 24.06 -2.93
N VAL A 858 -59.83 22.93 -3.63
CA VAL A 858 -58.73 21.96 -3.51
C VAL A 858 -57.46 22.59 -4.09
N ASP A 859 -57.60 23.28 -5.22
CA ASP A 859 -56.50 23.93 -5.93
C ASP A 859 -55.94 25.14 -5.19
N GLU A 860 -56.82 25.95 -4.60
CA GLU A 860 -56.46 27.08 -3.75
C GLU A 860 -55.67 26.64 -2.51
N LEU A 861 -56.06 25.52 -1.89
CA LEU A 861 -55.30 24.93 -0.79
C LEU A 861 -53.96 24.37 -1.26
N ILE A 862 -53.91 23.68 -2.40
CA ILE A 862 -52.62 23.21 -2.96
C ILE A 862 -51.69 24.38 -3.21
N ALA A 863 -52.16 25.47 -3.82
CA ALA A 863 -51.34 26.66 -4.03
C ALA A 863 -50.82 27.25 -2.72
N LYS A 864 -51.66 27.31 -1.69
CA LYS A 864 -51.27 27.79 -0.37
C LYS A 864 -50.14 26.94 0.23
N TYR A 865 -50.25 25.62 0.13
CA TYR A 865 -49.25 24.69 0.66
C TYR A 865 -47.96 24.65 -0.15
N VAL A 866 -48.04 24.64 -1.49
CA VAL A 866 -46.87 24.60 -2.39
C VAL A 866 -46.06 25.89 -2.29
N ASN A 867 -46.73 27.04 -2.38
CA ASN A 867 -46.07 28.34 -2.31
C ASN A 867 -45.58 28.66 -0.90
N GLY A 868 -46.28 28.19 0.15
CA GLY A 868 -45.94 28.42 1.54
C GLY A 868 -44.79 27.56 2.05
N MET A 869 -44.71 26.29 1.66
CA MET A 869 -43.67 25.35 2.14
C MET A 869 -42.41 25.30 1.26
N THR A 870 -42.32 26.14 0.23
CA THR A 870 -41.21 26.14 -0.74
C THR A 870 -40.93 24.74 -1.31
N CYS A 871 -41.97 24.06 -1.79
CA CYS A 871 -41.79 22.74 -2.38
C CYS A 871 -40.94 22.85 -3.66
N PRO A 872 -39.79 22.16 -3.76
CA PRO A 872 -38.89 22.28 -4.91
C PRO A 872 -39.41 21.55 -6.17
N LEU A 873 -40.48 20.75 -6.04
CA LEU A 873 -41.05 19.98 -7.14
C LEU A 873 -42.23 20.69 -7.80
N PRO A 874 -42.30 20.73 -9.13
CA PRO A 874 -43.44 21.30 -9.84
C PRO A 874 -44.67 20.41 -9.70
N ILE A 875 -45.80 20.99 -9.29
CA ILE A 875 -47.10 20.32 -9.27
C ILE A 875 -47.91 20.72 -10.51
N LYS A 876 -48.41 19.74 -11.27
CA LYS A 876 -49.30 19.95 -12.42
C LYS A 876 -50.71 19.48 -12.09
N ARG A 877 -51.73 20.32 -12.29
CA ARG A 877 -53.14 19.90 -12.15
C ARG A 877 -53.54 19.05 -13.35
N LEU A 878 -54.11 17.88 -13.11
CA LEU A 878 -54.64 16.99 -14.15
C LEU A 878 -56.17 17.07 -14.28
N GLY A 879 -56.88 17.55 -13.24
CA GLY A 879 -58.33 17.77 -13.23
C GLY A 879 -59.03 17.05 -12.07
N ASP A 880 -60.16 17.58 -11.60
CA ASP A 880 -61.05 17.01 -10.57
C ASP A 880 -60.32 16.40 -9.36
N GLY A 881 -59.46 17.20 -8.72
CA GLY A 881 -58.68 16.76 -7.56
C GLY A 881 -57.48 15.86 -7.90
N ASN A 882 -57.21 15.54 -9.17
CA ASN A 882 -56.00 14.83 -9.58
C ASN A 882 -54.87 15.81 -9.92
N TYR A 883 -53.68 15.51 -9.40
CA TYR A 883 -52.46 16.28 -9.60
C TYR A 883 -51.29 15.36 -9.95
N LEU A 884 -50.26 15.91 -10.56
CA LEU A 884 -49.00 15.25 -10.84
C LEU A 884 -47.93 15.94 -9.99
N PHE A 885 -47.41 15.21 -9.00
CA PHE A 885 -46.37 15.65 -8.07
C PHE A 885 -45.05 15.01 -8.49
N GLY A 886 -44.16 15.79 -9.11
CA GLY A 886 -42.97 15.24 -9.77
C GLY A 886 -43.37 14.27 -10.88
N THR A 887 -43.12 12.97 -10.67
CA THR A 887 -43.49 11.91 -11.62
C THR A 887 -44.75 11.15 -11.21
N LYS A 888 -45.30 11.42 -10.02
CA LYS A 888 -46.37 10.62 -9.41
C LYS A 888 -47.74 11.29 -9.52
N LYS A 889 -48.71 10.58 -10.08
CA LYS A 889 -50.11 11.01 -10.06
C LYS A 889 -50.70 10.83 -8.67
N ILE A 890 -51.26 11.90 -8.11
CA ILE A 890 -51.86 11.96 -6.78
C ILE A 890 -53.32 12.43 -6.88
N TYR A 891 -54.14 12.03 -5.92
CA TYR A 891 -55.52 12.50 -5.78
C TYR A 891 -55.68 13.24 -4.45
N ALA A 892 -56.07 14.51 -4.52
CA ALA A 892 -56.26 15.41 -3.39
C ALA A 892 -57.75 15.73 -3.20
N LYS A 893 -58.19 15.77 -1.95
CA LYS A 893 -59.55 16.16 -1.56
C LYS A 893 -59.51 16.90 -0.22
N ILE A 894 -60.50 17.75 0.01
CA ILE A 894 -60.69 18.39 1.32
C ILE A 894 -61.50 17.45 2.21
N MET A 895 -60.96 17.11 3.37
CA MET A 895 -61.66 16.38 4.44
C MET A 895 -61.53 17.17 5.74
N ASN A 896 -62.67 17.47 6.38
CA ASN A 896 -62.72 18.24 7.62
C ASN A 896 -61.96 19.59 7.53
N GLY A 897 -62.07 20.27 6.40
CA GLY A 897 -61.39 21.55 6.15
C GLY A 897 -59.87 21.44 5.93
N LYS A 898 -59.29 20.24 5.94
CA LYS A 898 -57.87 19.99 5.67
C LYS A 898 -57.68 19.33 4.31
N LEU A 899 -56.62 19.73 3.61
CA LEU A 899 -56.23 19.11 2.35
C LEU A 899 -55.54 17.77 2.61
N VAL A 900 -56.09 16.69 2.07
CA VAL A 900 -55.54 15.34 2.21
C VAL A 900 -55.30 14.69 0.85
N ILE A 901 -54.20 13.93 0.74
CA ILE A 901 -53.82 13.16 -0.44
C ILE A 901 -54.09 11.68 -0.20
N ARG A 902 -54.69 11.00 -1.18
CA ARG A 902 -54.89 9.55 -1.16
C ARG A 902 -53.53 8.83 -1.30
N VAL A 903 -53.21 8.00 -0.31
CA VAL A 903 -52.08 7.06 -0.32
C VAL A 903 -52.62 5.62 -0.25
N GLY A 904 -51.82 4.60 -0.61
CA GLY A 904 -52.27 3.23 -0.92
C GLY A 904 -53.17 2.49 0.10
N GLY A 905 -53.40 3.02 1.30
CA GLY A 905 -54.36 2.49 2.29
C GLY A 905 -55.22 3.54 3.00
N GLY A 906 -55.20 4.82 2.60
CA GLY A 906 -55.88 5.88 3.35
C GLY A 906 -55.67 7.28 2.78
N PHE A 907 -55.95 8.30 3.58
CA PHE A 907 -55.67 9.69 3.25
C PHE A 907 -54.62 10.23 4.22
N MET A 908 -53.66 10.98 3.69
CA MET A 908 -52.56 11.58 4.45
C MET A 908 -52.61 13.10 4.28
N SER A 909 -52.15 13.87 5.27
CA SER A 909 -52.11 15.33 5.13
C SER A 909 -51.12 15.75 4.03
N ILE A 910 -51.39 16.86 3.33
CA ILE A 910 -50.49 17.40 2.30
C ILE A 910 -49.08 17.70 2.85
N GLU A 911 -48.98 18.17 4.10
CA GLU A 911 -47.70 18.54 4.72
C GLU A 911 -46.84 17.30 4.92
N GLU A 912 -47.42 16.25 5.49
CA GLU A 912 -46.78 14.96 5.69
C GLU A 912 -46.46 14.28 4.35
N PHE A 913 -47.30 14.47 3.33
CA PHE A 913 -47.05 13.96 1.99
C PHE A 913 -45.85 14.59 1.33
N ILE A 914 -45.73 15.93 1.37
CA ILE A 914 -44.57 16.63 0.81
C ILE A 914 -43.31 16.19 1.58
N ALA A 915 -43.33 16.19 2.91
CA ALA A 915 -42.18 15.79 3.72
C ALA A 915 -41.72 14.35 3.44
N THR A 916 -42.66 13.42 3.20
CA THR A 916 -42.32 12.00 3.00
C THR A 916 -41.89 11.69 1.57
N TYR A 917 -42.49 12.33 0.57
CA TYR A 917 -42.33 11.95 -0.85
C TYR A 917 -41.54 12.95 -1.70
N ALA A 918 -41.26 14.17 -1.23
CA ALA A 918 -40.53 15.16 -2.02
C ALA A 918 -39.13 14.67 -2.42
N ASP A 919 -38.31 14.21 -1.47
CA ASP A 919 -36.92 13.84 -1.75
C ASP A 919 -36.82 12.64 -2.72
N PHE A 920 -37.72 11.67 -2.60
CA PHE A 920 -37.79 10.53 -3.51
C PHE A 920 -38.18 10.94 -4.93
N GLU A 921 -39.12 11.88 -5.07
CA GLU A 921 -39.54 12.36 -6.39
C GLU A 921 -38.50 13.30 -7.03
N ILE A 922 -37.75 14.09 -6.24
CA ILE A 922 -36.60 14.87 -6.73
C ILE A 922 -35.55 13.94 -7.35
N THR A 923 -35.18 12.89 -6.62
CA THR A 923 -34.19 11.90 -7.09
C THR A 923 -34.64 11.22 -8.39
N LYS A 924 -35.93 10.87 -8.52
CA LYS A 924 -36.46 10.28 -9.76
C LYS A 924 -36.45 11.27 -10.91
N VAL A 925 -36.86 12.52 -10.68
CA VAL A 925 -36.84 13.56 -11.72
C VAL A 925 -35.41 13.79 -12.20
N GLN A 926 -34.43 13.88 -11.30
CA GLN A 926 -33.01 14.00 -11.66
C GLN A 926 -32.53 12.81 -12.50
N GLN A 927 -32.82 11.57 -12.09
CA GLN A 927 -32.47 10.38 -12.87
C GLN A 927 -33.13 10.35 -14.25
N MET A 928 -34.37 10.86 -14.39
CA MET A 928 -35.05 10.93 -15.68
C MET A 928 -34.51 12.06 -16.57
N MET A 929 -34.04 13.16 -15.97
CA MET A 929 -33.34 14.24 -16.67
C MET A 929 -31.98 13.77 -17.20
N GLU A 930 -31.19 13.04 -16.40
CA GLU A 930 -29.92 12.44 -16.82
C GLU A 930 -30.11 11.46 -17.99
N LYS A 931 -31.23 10.73 -18.00
CA LYS A 931 -31.60 9.82 -19.10
C LYS A 931 -32.19 10.53 -20.32
N GLY A 932 -32.39 11.85 -20.27
CA GLY A 932 -33.03 12.64 -21.35
C GLY A 932 -34.52 12.34 -21.56
N THR A 933 -35.15 11.61 -20.64
CA THR A 933 -36.55 11.17 -20.74
C THR A 933 -37.57 12.15 -20.16
N PHE A 934 -37.08 13.16 -19.42
CA PHE A 934 -37.91 14.20 -18.81
C PHE A 934 -37.43 15.58 -19.25
N ASN A 935 -38.28 16.30 -20.00
CA ASN A 935 -37.98 17.65 -20.48
C ASN A 935 -38.64 18.70 -19.58
N MET A 936 -37.84 19.45 -18.82
CA MET A 936 -38.34 20.47 -17.88
C MET A 936 -39.03 21.65 -18.58
N ASP A 937 -38.60 21.98 -19.80
CA ASP A 937 -39.15 23.11 -20.56
C ASP A 937 -40.54 22.78 -21.09
N GLU A 938 -40.79 21.52 -21.47
CA GLU A 938 -42.10 21.07 -21.90
C GLU A 938 -43.09 20.99 -20.71
N TYR A 939 -42.58 20.60 -19.54
CA TYR A 939 -43.37 20.49 -18.31
C TYR A 939 -43.81 21.86 -17.76
N SER A 940 -42.97 22.88 -17.91
CA SER A 940 -43.27 24.26 -17.51
C SER A 940 -44.19 24.99 -18.50
N ASN A 941 -44.01 24.78 -19.81
CA ASN A 941 -44.76 25.50 -20.85
C ASN A 941 -46.22 25.02 -21.05
N GLN A 942 -46.54 23.78 -20.70
CA GLN A 942 -47.90 23.23 -20.87
C GLN A 942 -48.90 23.64 -19.78
N ASN A 943 -48.46 24.39 -18.77
CA ASN A 943 -49.26 24.74 -17.61
C ASN A 943 -49.30 26.25 -17.43
N ASN A 944 -50.37 26.78 -16.85
CA ASN A 944 -50.61 28.21 -16.55
C ASN A 944 -49.59 28.84 -15.56
N PHE A 945 -48.31 28.48 -15.62
CA PHE A 945 -47.21 29.17 -14.94
C PHE A 945 -46.88 30.44 -15.72
N HIS A 946 -47.27 31.59 -15.19
CA HIS A 946 -46.72 32.86 -15.66
C HIS A 946 -45.36 33.08 -15.01
N VAL A 947 -44.32 33.06 -15.84
CA VAL A 947 -43.04 33.68 -15.49
C VAL A 947 -43.30 35.18 -15.37
N ILE A 948 -43.35 35.71 -14.15
CA ILE A 948 -43.44 37.15 -13.93
C ILE A 948 -42.06 37.73 -14.24
N GLU A 949 -41.85 38.16 -15.49
CA GLU A 949 -40.70 38.99 -15.83
C GLU A 949 -40.94 40.40 -15.29
N LEU A 950 -40.26 40.73 -14.20
CA LEU A 950 -40.13 42.10 -13.71
C LEU A 950 -39.34 42.90 -14.75
N SER A 951 -40.06 43.58 -15.65
CA SER A 951 -39.47 44.44 -16.67
C SER A 951 -38.73 45.64 -16.05
N PRO A 952 -37.48 45.94 -16.44
CA PRO A 952 -36.84 47.20 -16.10
C PRO A 952 -37.47 48.33 -16.94
N LYS A 953 -37.89 49.41 -16.27
CA LYS A 953 -38.38 50.63 -16.91
C LYS A 953 -37.28 51.28 -17.78
N LYS A 954 -37.70 51.66 -18.98
CA LYS A 954 -37.09 52.54 -19.99
C LYS A 954 -36.06 53.55 -19.46
N GLY A 955 -34.86 53.50 -20.03
CA GLY A 955 -33.90 54.61 -20.10
C GLY A 955 -33.34 54.70 -21.52
N ALA A 956 -33.62 55.81 -22.20
CA ALA A 956 -33.28 56.06 -23.59
C ALA A 956 -31.78 56.36 -23.80
N ARG A 957 -31.20 55.90 -24.93
CA ARG A 957 -30.38 56.73 -25.83
C ARG A 957 -30.04 55.99 -27.14
N ARG A 958 -30.35 56.67 -28.26
CA ARG A 958 -29.81 56.54 -29.63
C ARG A 958 -28.25 56.50 -29.58
N MET A 959 -27.49 55.89 -30.49
CA MET A 959 -27.38 56.04 -31.95
C MET A 959 -26.49 54.92 -32.54
N GLY A 960 -26.67 54.59 -33.83
CA GLY A 960 -25.61 54.10 -34.74
C GLY A 960 -25.66 52.61 -35.06
N SER A 961 -26.42 52.14 -36.07
CA SER A 961 -26.07 52.05 -37.50
C SER A 961 -24.86 51.16 -37.84
N GLY A 962 -25.11 49.97 -38.38
CA GLY A 962 -24.10 49.12 -39.03
C GLY A 962 -24.57 47.68 -39.26
N SER A 963 -25.30 47.43 -40.34
CA SER A 963 -25.61 46.09 -40.88
C SER A 963 -24.64 45.77 -42.05
N PRO A 964 -24.74 44.62 -42.75
CA PRO A 964 -24.22 43.31 -42.36
C PRO A 964 -23.33 42.68 -43.47
N SER A 965 -22.52 41.66 -43.17
CA SER A 965 -22.03 40.73 -44.20
C SER A 965 -22.14 39.27 -43.77
N ARG A 966 -22.84 38.52 -44.61
CA ARG A 966 -22.93 37.06 -44.68
C ARG A 966 -21.57 36.41 -44.96
N ASP A 967 -21.38 35.18 -44.49
CA ASP A 967 -21.13 33.96 -45.29
C ASP A 967 -20.74 32.84 -44.28
N LYS A 968 -21.58 31.83 -44.01
CA LYS A 968 -21.72 30.53 -44.71
C LYS A 968 -20.40 29.88 -45.16
N VAL A 969 -20.08 28.73 -44.55
CA VAL A 969 -19.90 27.37 -45.13
C VAL A 969 -18.82 26.59 -44.35
N SER A 970 -19.18 25.38 -43.93
CA SER A 970 -18.38 24.29 -43.32
C SER A 970 -17.35 23.68 -44.32
N PRO A 971 -16.66 22.54 -44.09
CA PRO A 971 -16.93 21.38 -43.22
C PRO A 971 -16.34 21.50 -41.81
#